data_AF-A0A1I9G0C2-F1
#
_entry.id   AF-A0A1I9G0C2-F1
#
_cell.length_a   1.000
_cell.length_b   1.000
_cell.length_c   1.000
_cell.angle_alpha   90.00
_cell.angle_beta   90.00
_cell.angle_gamma   90.00
#
_symmetry.space_group_name_H-M   'P 1'
#
loop_
_entity.id
_entity.type
_entity.pdbx_description
1 polymer ?
#
loop_
_entity_poly.entity_id
_entity_poly.type
_entity_poly.pdbx_seq_one_letter_code
_entity_poly.pdbx_strand_id
1 'polypeptide(L)'
;MKLAEEVSMRNSATAKRELSLFHVNDSLCKITEREISDAELEKLLKACTTMREVYWLLQVLVRKIERSLKVTSSSLVSWIHPNGATLYQSGVSLREICNLAAEGKMTNNSSMLFRRFEPMLLSRIRHGTGDVYDKLVHFCGQEFYVELKYDGEHFLLHRGTNCEMRYYSRVQNDFTNTISPVLDHRINPYFSPSLESCILDTELLLWDIIDKKFVGHNTLASDGRIYDVKALRSDGAVEPSVAVFDILFLNGKSLMDVPLSERIALLQSGNVLQKQDETKIFVSKFTVVKTREEFASLYEEAVMNGQEGVVAKKMNSIYKTGVRQMANGWFKVKPFHLGDETLDLAVVGVDLGRNNKISSYCLATLRDGKFFMVGKVGTGLDDTTRSFLKSRLTRGHGFFKSDKVPNWIHNDYTTSDLPSHFVNQNNIQVVEIRAKGLRNGRLYAPTLRTYRDDKYVKDIDQYQAFLDFDKNLRLDSIKNAQSVTNTKRHTTNVHVLEQYQTKKARIEEINQDLKEKQICILRGTSSVTTQDLQAIIDSFGGIHVANPGPKTLFVVTGEPKHVKSKSIIKSNKYNVVSADWLIACKHMGKVIPITKKETVHVVDDSLYSLFGDDKVSENSIMLSNSTAYTVASVSALLDKIKVPKRKKPLAAEEALRKQLFMDDKFNRFYGQTFYLHENLTKIQKIYAQILLRMHGADLSTNKSSAVTHIVVPDRKKAYDNLLKKMATVDICWLENTLDLL
;
A
#
# COMPACT_ATOMS: atom_id res chain seq x y z
N MET A 1 -7.50 19.54 7.97
CA MET A 1 -8.65 19.80 8.87
C MET A 1 -8.14 20.39 10.17
N LYS A 2 -7.74 19.63 11.22
CA LYS A 2 -7.26 20.22 12.50
C LYS A 2 -6.34 21.47 12.39
N LEU A 3 -5.27 21.42 11.57
CA LEU A 3 -4.40 22.59 11.35
C LEU A 3 -5.11 23.77 10.66
N ALA A 4 -6.03 23.51 9.72
CA ALA A 4 -6.79 24.56 9.04
C ALA A 4 -7.86 25.18 9.95
N GLU A 5 -8.41 24.40 10.87
CA GLU A 5 -9.32 24.83 11.92
C GLU A 5 -8.58 25.71 12.94
N GLU A 6 -7.40 25.28 13.39
CA GLU A 6 -6.53 26.05 14.27
C GLU A 6 -6.07 27.38 13.66
N VAL A 7 -5.64 27.40 12.39
CA VAL A 7 -5.30 28.64 11.68
C VAL A 7 -6.53 29.53 11.50
N SER A 8 -7.67 28.96 11.08
CA SER A 8 -8.92 29.72 10.90
C SER A 8 -9.48 30.30 12.21
N MET A 9 -9.21 29.69 13.37
CA MET A 9 -9.55 30.25 14.69
C MET A 9 -8.61 31.36 15.16
N ARG A 10 -7.37 31.40 14.64
CA ARG A 10 -6.35 32.41 14.97
C ARG A 10 -6.44 33.65 14.07
N ASN A 11 -7.03 33.52 12.88
CA ASN A 11 -7.34 34.65 12.00
C ASN A 11 -8.43 35.53 12.65
N SER A 12 -8.07 36.73 13.09
CA SER A 12 -9.04 37.71 13.56
C SER A 12 -9.98 38.12 12.43
N ALA A 13 -11.27 38.29 12.72
CA ALA A 13 -12.33 38.59 11.75
C ALA A 13 -12.30 40.04 11.18
N THR A 14 -11.09 40.60 11.05
CA THR A 14 -10.80 41.98 10.64
C THR A 14 -10.48 42.01 9.16
N ALA A 15 -11.34 42.69 8.39
CA ALA A 15 -11.36 42.77 6.92
C ALA A 15 -11.81 41.47 6.20
N LYS A 16 -13.13 41.35 5.99
CA LYS A 16 -13.71 40.50 4.93
C LYS A 16 -13.25 41.02 3.56
N ARG A 17 -12.16 40.47 3.02
CA ARG A 17 -11.75 40.71 1.64
C ARG A 17 -11.89 39.38 0.88
N GLU A 18 -12.78 39.34 -0.09
CA GLU A 18 -12.94 38.14 -0.92
C GLU A 18 -11.65 37.91 -1.73
N LEU A 19 -10.98 36.78 -1.48
CA LEU A 19 -9.81 36.38 -2.22
C LEU A 19 -10.24 35.83 -3.59
N SER A 20 -10.02 36.62 -4.64
CA SER A 20 -10.11 36.11 -6.02
C SER A 20 -9.03 35.04 -6.26
N LEU A 21 -9.31 34.11 -7.17
CA LEU A 21 -8.31 33.13 -7.62
C LEU A 21 -7.06 33.80 -8.22
N PHE A 22 -7.20 35.01 -8.78
CA PHE A 22 -6.06 35.80 -9.24
C PHE A 22 -5.13 36.18 -8.08
N HIS A 23 -5.66 36.77 -6.99
CA HIS A 23 -4.86 37.13 -5.82
C HIS A 23 -4.17 35.92 -5.17
N VAL A 24 -4.85 34.77 -5.11
CA VAL A 24 -4.25 33.53 -4.58
C VAL A 24 -3.09 33.06 -5.45
N ASN A 25 -3.26 33.03 -6.78
CA ASN A 25 -2.17 32.62 -7.68
C ASN A 25 -1.01 33.62 -7.69
N ASP A 26 -1.27 34.93 -7.65
CA ASP A 26 -0.24 35.98 -7.57
C ASP A 26 0.62 35.86 -6.28
N SER A 27 -0.01 35.68 -5.11
CA SER A 27 0.74 35.39 -3.88
C SER A 27 1.50 34.06 -3.94
N LEU A 28 0.94 33.01 -4.56
CA LEU A 28 1.65 31.73 -4.75
C LEU A 28 2.88 31.87 -5.67
N CYS A 29 2.79 32.64 -6.77
CA CYS A 29 3.94 32.95 -7.62
C CYS A 29 5.04 33.66 -6.84
N LYS A 30 4.69 34.69 -6.05
CA LYS A 30 5.63 35.43 -5.18
C LYS A 30 6.31 34.55 -4.13
N ILE A 31 5.60 33.55 -3.60
CA ILE A 31 6.15 32.54 -2.66
C ILE A 31 7.13 31.58 -3.38
N THR A 32 7.02 31.39 -4.69
CA THR A 32 7.92 30.52 -5.48
C THR A 32 9.11 31.23 -6.14
N GLU A 33 9.00 32.52 -6.42
CA GLU A 33 10.04 33.32 -7.11
C GLU A 33 11.11 33.88 -6.16
N ARG A 34 10.80 33.97 -4.86
CA ARG A 34 11.72 34.41 -3.82
C ARG A 34 11.81 33.30 -2.79
N GLU A 35 13.01 33.11 -2.22
CA GLU A 35 13.16 32.22 -1.05
C GLU A 35 12.12 32.60 0.01
N ILE A 36 11.39 31.57 0.46
CA ILE A 36 10.12 31.60 1.18
C ILE A 36 9.92 32.88 1.99
N SER A 37 9.17 33.84 1.44
CA SER A 37 8.70 34.99 2.20
C SER A 37 7.58 34.53 3.14
N ASP A 38 7.95 34.13 4.36
CA ASP A 38 7.01 33.75 5.41
C ASP A 38 5.91 34.81 5.61
N ALA A 39 6.25 36.10 5.44
CA ALA A 39 5.31 37.21 5.50
C ALA A 39 4.21 37.19 4.42
N GLU A 40 4.52 36.79 3.16
CA GLU A 40 3.50 36.70 2.11
C GLU A 40 2.63 35.45 2.29
N LEU A 41 3.20 34.34 2.79
CA LEU A 41 2.43 33.16 3.19
C LEU A 41 1.52 33.45 4.38
N GLU A 42 2.02 34.14 5.41
CA GLU A 42 1.24 34.56 6.59
C GLU A 42 0.09 35.49 6.18
N LYS A 43 0.35 36.44 5.29
CA LYS A 43 -0.66 37.36 4.72
C LYS A 43 -1.73 36.60 3.93
N LEU A 44 -1.35 35.62 3.10
CA LEU A 44 -2.29 34.79 2.35
C LEU A 44 -3.13 33.89 3.27
N LEU A 45 -2.52 33.30 4.30
CA LEU A 45 -3.21 32.50 5.32
C LEU A 45 -4.17 33.35 6.16
N LYS A 46 -3.79 34.57 6.55
CA LYS A 46 -4.64 35.54 7.26
C LYS A 46 -5.83 36.01 6.42
N ALA A 47 -5.66 36.13 5.11
CA ALA A 47 -6.72 36.53 4.19
C ALA A 47 -7.73 35.41 3.89
N CYS A 48 -7.43 34.15 4.21
CA CYS A 48 -8.40 33.06 4.14
C CYS A 48 -9.39 33.16 5.32
N THR A 49 -10.66 33.37 5.01
CA THR A 49 -11.73 33.66 5.99
C THR A 49 -12.37 32.41 6.59
N THR A 50 -12.25 31.27 5.90
CA THR A 50 -12.87 30.01 6.29
C THR A 50 -11.86 28.87 6.42
N MET A 51 -12.16 27.93 7.32
CA MET A 51 -11.44 26.64 7.43
C MET A 51 -11.35 25.91 6.08
N ARG A 52 -12.35 26.07 5.19
CA ARG A 52 -12.37 25.43 3.87
C ARG A 52 -11.33 26.03 2.92
N GLU A 53 -11.20 27.35 2.87
CA GLU A 53 -10.17 28.05 2.09
C GLU A 53 -8.77 27.68 2.60
N VAL A 54 -8.54 27.79 3.92
CA VAL A 54 -7.27 27.39 4.54
C VAL A 54 -6.94 25.92 4.24
N TYR A 55 -7.93 25.02 4.32
CA TYR A 55 -7.74 23.60 4.01
C TYR A 55 -7.28 23.37 2.57
N TRP A 56 -7.94 24.00 1.60
CA TRP A 56 -7.60 23.86 0.18
C TRP A 56 -6.28 24.55 -0.18
N LEU A 57 -6.00 25.74 0.35
CA LEU A 57 -4.71 26.40 0.21
C LEU A 57 -3.57 25.51 0.73
N LEU A 58 -3.74 24.89 1.91
CA LEU A 58 -2.79 23.90 2.42
C LEU A 58 -2.68 22.64 1.53
N GLN A 59 -3.74 22.23 0.82
CA GLN A 59 -3.63 21.13 -0.15
C GLN A 59 -2.89 21.55 -1.43
N VAL A 60 -3.02 22.80 -1.87
CA VAL A 60 -2.26 23.37 -3.00
C VAL A 60 -0.77 23.46 -2.64
N LEU A 61 -0.45 24.10 -1.51
CA LEU A 61 0.93 24.29 -1.03
C LEU A 61 1.66 22.95 -0.84
N VAL A 62 0.99 21.94 -0.28
CA VAL A 62 1.56 20.61 -0.06
C VAL A 62 1.39 19.68 -1.29
N ARG A 63 0.89 20.21 -2.42
CA ARG A 63 0.67 19.50 -3.70
C ARG A 63 -0.12 18.18 -3.55
N LYS A 64 -1.19 18.19 -2.75
CA LYS A 64 -2.01 17.00 -2.39
C LYS A 64 -3.47 17.06 -2.87
N ILE A 65 -3.75 17.85 -3.90
CA ILE A 65 -5.08 18.00 -4.50
C ILE A 65 -5.63 16.67 -5.02
N GLU A 66 -4.89 15.93 -5.85
CA GLU A 66 -5.30 14.61 -6.38
C GLU A 66 -5.70 13.64 -5.26
N ARG A 67 -4.89 13.55 -4.21
CA ARG A 67 -5.15 12.66 -3.05
C ARG A 67 -6.37 13.09 -2.23
N SER A 68 -6.64 14.39 -2.18
CA SER A 68 -7.76 14.96 -1.42
C SER A 68 -9.09 14.81 -2.16
N LEU A 69 -9.06 14.96 -3.49
CA LEU A 69 -10.22 14.75 -4.38
C LEU A 69 -10.42 13.29 -4.82
N LYS A 70 -9.40 12.43 -4.68
CA LYS A 70 -9.33 11.06 -5.20
C LYS A 70 -9.48 10.97 -6.74
N VAL A 71 -8.96 11.97 -7.45
CA VAL A 71 -8.97 12.04 -8.93
C VAL A 71 -7.56 12.24 -9.46
N THR A 72 -7.31 11.83 -10.70
CA THR A 72 -6.01 12.00 -11.37
C THR A 72 -5.93 13.32 -12.12
N SER A 73 -4.73 13.84 -12.37
CA SER A 73 -4.50 15.01 -13.22
C SER A 73 -5.09 14.82 -14.62
N SER A 74 -4.99 13.61 -15.19
CA SER A 74 -5.66 13.28 -16.46
C SER A 74 -7.18 13.47 -16.40
N SER A 75 -7.82 13.10 -15.29
CA SER A 75 -9.26 13.32 -15.07
C SER A 75 -9.58 14.81 -14.89
N LEU A 76 -8.78 15.55 -14.13
CA LEU A 76 -8.95 16.99 -13.94
C LEU A 76 -8.86 17.76 -15.25
N VAL A 77 -7.89 17.42 -16.11
CA VAL A 77 -7.74 18.07 -17.42
C VAL A 77 -8.85 17.65 -18.39
N SER A 78 -9.37 16.42 -18.29
CA SER A 78 -10.54 16.01 -19.10
C SER A 78 -11.83 16.77 -18.75
N TRP A 79 -11.94 17.34 -17.55
CA TRP A 79 -13.06 18.22 -17.17
C TRP A 79 -12.99 19.60 -17.84
N ILE A 80 -11.79 20.05 -18.26
CA ILE A 80 -11.62 21.27 -19.05
C ILE A 80 -12.09 21.01 -20.49
N HIS A 81 -11.65 19.89 -21.07
CA HIS A 81 -12.11 19.41 -22.37
C HIS A 81 -11.76 17.91 -22.54
N PRO A 82 -12.60 17.07 -23.17
CA PRO A 82 -12.33 15.63 -23.36
C PRO A 82 -10.92 15.30 -23.90
N ASN A 83 -10.46 16.00 -24.94
CA ASN A 83 -9.13 15.81 -25.54
C ASN A 83 -7.96 16.39 -24.71
N GLY A 84 -8.24 17.15 -23.65
CA GLY A 84 -7.20 17.85 -22.88
C GLY A 84 -6.21 16.90 -22.21
N ALA A 85 -6.66 15.72 -21.79
CA ALA A 85 -5.80 14.68 -21.21
C ALA A 85 -4.67 14.25 -22.18
N THR A 86 -4.99 14.08 -23.47
CA THR A 86 -4.03 13.72 -24.52
C THR A 86 -3.02 14.84 -24.77
N LEU A 87 -3.48 16.11 -24.83
CA LEU A 87 -2.58 17.26 -24.98
C LEU A 87 -1.61 17.37 -23.79
N TYR A 88 -2.11 17.19 -22.57
CA TYR A 88 -1.28 17.19 -21.35
C TYR A 88 -0.24 16.06 -21.37
N GLN A 89 -0.62 14.84 -21.78
CA GLN A 89 0.31 13.71 -21.94
C GLN A 89 1.37 13.94 -23.04
N SER A 90 1.10 14.82 -24.01
CA SER A 90 2.05 15.29 -25.04
C SER A 90 2.91 16.49 -24.60
N GLY A 91 2.84 16.88 -23.33
CA GLY A 91 3.60 17.98 -22.74
C GLY A 91 3.10 19.39 -23.07
N VAL A 92 1.85 19.54 -23.52
CA VAL A 92 1.24 20.87 -23.67
C VAL A 92 0.91 21.42 -22.29
N SER A 93 1.29 22.68 -22.04
CA SER A 93 1.08 23.31 -20.72
C SER A 93 -0.41 23.47 -20.40
N LEU A 94 -0.78 23.43 -19.11
CA LEU A 94 -2.16 23.64 -18.68
C LEU A 94 -2.73 25.00 -19.12
N ARG A 95 -1.91 26.06 -19.15
CA ARG A 95 -2.30 27.37 -19.68
C ARG A 95 -2.74 27.27 -21.14
N GLU A 96 -1.93 26.61 -21.95
CA GLU A 96 -2.20 26.45 -23.38
C GLU A 96 -3.44 25.57 -23.64
N ILE A 97 -3.63 24.51 -22.85
CA ILE A 97 -4.85 23.68 -22.91
C ILE A 97 -6.10 24.51 -22.56
N CYS A 98 -6.03 25.41 -21.58
CA CYS A 98 -7.14 26.31 -21.25
C CYS A 98 -7.43 27.32 -22.36
N ASN A 99 -6.40 27.91 -22.99
CA ASN A 99 -6.56 28.84 -24.12
C ASN A 99 -7.24 28.12 -25.31
N LEU A 100 -6.69 26.97 -25.69
CA LEU A 100 -7.22 26.10 -26.76
C LEU A 100 -8.68 25.70 -26.52
N ALA A 101 -9.02 25.29 -25.29
CA ALA A 101 -10.39 24.97 -24.92
C ALA A 101 -11.34 26.19 -24.99
N ALA A 102 -10.88 27.38 -24.57
CA ALA A 102 -11.65 28.62 -24.66
C ALA A 102 -11.89 29.08 -26.11
N GLU A 103 -10.95 28.81 -27.01
CA GLU A 103 -11.11 29.06 -28.46
C GLU A 103 -11.90 27.97 -29.20
N GLY A 104 -12.27 26.87 -28.53
CA GLY A 104 -12.91 25.70 -29.15
C GLY A 104 -11.99 24.89 -30.07
N LYS A 105 -10.67 25.14 -30.04
CA LYS A 105 -9.66 24.48 -30.89
C LYS A 105 -8.86 23.50 -30.05
N MET A 106 -8.98 22.19 -30.28
CA MET A 106 -8.32 21.18 -29.42
C MET A 106 -7.28 20.32 -30.13
N THR A 107 -6.55 20.94 -31.07
CA THR A 107 -5.39 20.39 -31.79
C THR A 107 -4.20 21.32 -31.61
N ASN A 108 -3.06 20.81 -31.13
CA ASN A 108 -1.82 21.58 -31.04
C ASN A 108 -0.77 21.04 -32.00
N ASN A 109 -0.59 21.73 -33.13
CA ASN A 109 0.33 21.35 -34.20
C ASN A 109 1.76 21.90 -34.02
N SER A 110 2.05 22.60 -32.90
CA SER A 110 3.42 23.06 -32.63
C SER A 110 4.35 21.86 -32.33
N SER A 111 5.65 22.09 -32.42
CA SER A 111 6.65 21.04 -32.15
C SER A 111 6.59 20.52 -30.71
N MET A 112 6.92 19.25 -30.52
CA MET A 112 7.15 18.65 -29.20
C MET A 112 8.54 18.98 -28.62
N LEU A 113 9.42 19.60 -29.41
CA LEU A 113 10.73 20.06 -28.96
C LEU A 113 10.57 21.02 -27.76
N PHE A 114 11.44 20.83 -26.77
CA PHE A 114 11.40 21.51 -25.46
C PHE A 114 10.08 21.45 -24.66
N ARG A 115 9.12 20.58 -25.01
CA ARG A 115 7.98 20.28 -24.13
C ARG A 115 8.41 19.31 -23.03
N ARG A 116 7.86 19.50 -21.83
CA ARG A 116 8.07 18.59 -20.69
C ARG A 116 6.95 17.57 -20.68
N PHE A 117 7.28 16.28 -20.76
CA PHE A 117 6.33 15.17 -20.67
C PHE A 117 6.96 14.00 -19.91
N GLU A 118 6.14 13.08 -19.40
CA GLU A 118 6.64 11.87 -18.73
C GLU A 118 7.18 10.86 -19.75
N PRO A 119 8.39 10.32 -19.56
CA PRO A 119 8.90 9.26 -20.40
C PRO A 119 8.11 7.95 -20.23
N MET A 120 8.26 7.03 -21.17
CA MET A 120 7.63 5.71 -21.13
C MET A 120 8.18 4.87 -19.96
N LEU A 121 7.30 4.10 -19.30
CA LEU A 121 7.65 3.43 -18.05
C LEU A 121 7.71 1.91 -18.16
N LEU A 122 8.84 1.34 -17.72
CA LEU A 122 9.05 -0.12 -17.66
C LEU A 122 8.04 -0.83 -16.75
N SER A 123 7.36 -1.83 -17.31
CA SER A 123 6.55 -2.80 -16.58
C SER A 123 7.44 -3.73 -15.76
N ARG A 124 6.89 -4.32 -14.69
CA ARG A 124 7.55 -5.38 -13.92
C ARG A 124 6.90 -6.72 -14.22
N ILE A 125 7.70 -7.76 -14.41
CA ILE A 125 7.20 -9.12 -14.31
C ILE A 125 6.86 -9.40 -12.84
N ARG A 126 5.67 -9.95 -12.59
CA ARG A 126 5.26 -10.32 -11.22
C ARG A 126 5.91 -11.65 -10.85
N HIS A 127 6.38 -11.70 -9.62
CA HIS A 127 6.97 -12.88 -9.00
C HIS A 127 5.93 -14.00 -8.84
N GLY A 128 6.38 -15.27 -8.94
CA GLY A 128 5.56 -16.45 -8.62
C GLY A 128 4.41 -16.78 -9.58
N THR A 129 4.41 -16.25 -10.80
CA THR A 129 3.32 -16.45 -11.79
C THR A 129 3.81 -17.06 -13.10
N GLY A 130 4.59 -18.14 -13.04
CA GLY A 130 5.19 -18.77 -14.22
C GLY A 130 6.49 -18.11 -14.67
N ASP A 131 7.09 -18.75 -15.66
CA ASP A 131 8.41 -18.48 -16.23
C ASP A 131 8.61 -17.02 -16.70
N VAL A 132 9.85 -16.52 -16.63
CA VAL A 132 10.19 -15.15 -17.05
C VAL A 132 10.25 -14.99 -18.56
N TYR A 133 10.90 -15.93 -19.25
CA TYR A 133 11.12 -15.89 -20.69
C TYR A 133 9.80 -16.09 -21.43
N ASP A 134 8.97 -17.06 -21.02
CA ASP A 134 7.68 -17.33 -21.66
C ASP A 134 6.74 -16.11 -21.57
N LYS A 135 6.84 -15.32 -20.49
CA LYS A 135 6.12 -14.03 -20.37
C LYS A 135 6.67 -12.96 -21.30
N LEU A 136 7.99 -12.88 -21.45
CA LEU A 136 8.61 -11.95 -22.40
C LEU A 136 8.15 -12.29 -23.82
N VAL A 137 8.20 -13.57 -24.21
CA VAL A 137 7.66 -14.05 -25.49
C VAL A 137 6.18 -13.71 -25.64
N HIS A 138 5.35 -13.95 -24.61
CA HIS A 138 3.91 -13.66 -24.65
C HIS A 138 3.57 -12.18 -24.91
N PHE A 139 4.31 -11.24 -24.32
CA PHE A 139 4.02 -9.81 -24.47
C PHE A 139 4.80 -9.13 -25.61
N CYS A 140 6.06 -9.54 -25.82
CA CYS A 140 6.97 -8.94 -26.79
C CYS A 140 6.92 -9.62 -28.17
N GLY A 141 6.58 -10.91 -28.25
CA GLY A 141 6.75 -11.75 -29.43
C GLY A 141 7.99 -12.65 -29.33
N GLN A 142 8.17 -13.53 -30.32
CA GLN A 142 9.28 -14.50 -30.35
C GLN A 142 10.66 -13.84 -30.43
N GLU A 143 10.75 -12.66 -31.08
CA GLU A 143 11.97 -11.86 -31.12
C GLU A 143 11.77 -10.55 -30.36
N PHE A 144 12.71 -10.22 -29.47
CA PHE A 144 12.68 -8.99 -28.69
C PHE A 144 14.09 -8.46 -28.43
N TYR A 145 14.22 -7.15 -28.21
CA TYR A 145 15.48 -6.56 -27.81
C TYR A 145 15.73 -6.79 -26.32
N VAL A 146 16.96 -7.11 -25.96
CA VAL A 146 17.50 -7.04 -24.60
C VAL A 146 18.63 -6.02 -24.57
N GLU A 147 18.56 -5.13 -23.60
CA GLU A 147 19.60 -4.13 -23.29
C GLU A 147 19.95 -4.20 -21.80
N LEU A 148 21.11 -3.64 -21.44
CA LEU A 148 21.49 -3.50 -20.04
C LEU A 148 20.57 -2.50 -19.33
N LYS A 149 20.10 -2.82 -18.12
CA LYS A 149 19.47 -1.79 -17.28
C LYS A 149 20.52 -1.06 -16.44
N TYR A 150 21.02 0.05 -16.95
CA TYR A 150 21.86 1.00 -16.21
C TYR A 150 21.15 1.52 -14.95
N ASP A 151 21.90 1.93 -13.92
CA ASP A 151 21.39 2.41 -12.62
C ASP A 151 21.74 3.88 -12.38
N GLY A 152 21.11 4.77 -13.15
CA GLY A 152 21.34 6.21 -13.09
C GLY A 152 20.08 7.00 -12.77
N GLU A 153 19.99 8.22 -13.31
CA GLU A 153 18.75 9.00 -13.31
C GLU A 153 18.22 9.16 -14.73
N HIS A 154 16.93 8.90 -14.90
CA HIS A 154 16.24 8.93 -16.18
C HIS A 154 15.92 10.38 -16.61
N PHE A 155 16.48 10.79 -17.75
CA PHE A 155 16.31 12.11 -18.36
C PHE A 155 15.84 12.03 -19.81
N LEU A 156 14.99 12.99 -20.20
CA LEU A 156 14.77 13.36 -21.59
C LEU A 156 15.75 14.50 -21.94
N LEU A 157 16.62 14.25 -22.91
CA LEU A 157 17.55 15.24 -23.47
C LEU A 157 16.98 15.80 -24.76
N HIS A 158 16.57 17.07 -24.73
CA HIS A 158 16.09 17.80 -25.90
C HIS A 158 17.25 18.66 -26.45
N ARG A 159 17.59 18.53 -27.74
CA ARG A 159 18.58 19.38 -28.40
C ARG A 159 17.93 20.15 -29.55
N GLY A 160 18.06 21.48 -29.54
CA GLY A 160 17.55 22.37 -30.58
C GLY A 160 18.56 22.72 -31.68
N THR A 161 18.07 23.46 -32.67
CA THR A 161 18.82 23.92 -33.87
C THR A 161 20.09 24.70 -33.53
N ASN A 162 20.07 25.44 -32.42
CA ASN A 162 21.18 26.28 -31.98
C ASN A 162 22.12 25.52 -31.02
N CYS A 163 22.12 24.19 -31.06
CA CYS A 163 22.78 23.29 -30.10
C CYS A 163 22.33 23.43 -28.63
N GLU A 164 21.30 24.23 -28.35
CA GLU A 164 20.71 24.37 -27.00
C GLU A 164 20.21 23.02 -26.50
N MET A 165 20.73 22.57 -25.36
CA MET A 165 20.32 21.34 -24.69
C MET A 165 19.41 21.66 -23.50
N ARG A 166 18.39 20.84 -23.29
CA ARG A 166 17.52 20.90 -22.10
C ARG A 166 17.30 19.51 -21.53
N TYR A 167 17.30 19.44 -20.19
CA TYR A 167 17.30 18.19 -19.43
C TYR A 167 16.07 18.12 -18.55
N TYR A 168 15.11 17.26 -18.91
CA TYR A 168 13.89 17.05 -18.14
C TYR A 168 13.94 15.69 -17.46
N SER A 169 13.87 15.68 -16.13
CA SER A 169 13.86 14.42 -15.40
C SER A 169 12.55 13.67 -15.65
N ARG A 170 12.54 12.38 -15.32
CA ARG A 170 11.35 11.52 -15.31
C ARG A 170 10.06 12.14 -14.74
N VAL A 171 10.17 13.05 -13.76
CA VAL A 171 9.02 13.72 -13.12
C VAL A 171 8.77 15.13 -13.67
N GLN A 172 9.23 15.40 -14.90
CA GLN A 172 9.05 16.65 -15.63
C GLN A 172 9.73 17.87 -15.00
N ASN A 173 10.64 17.68 -14.04
CA ASN A 173 11.43 18.77 -13.47
C ASN A 173 12.53 19.18 -14.45
N ASP A 174 12.77 20.48 -14.56
CA ASP A 174 13.80 21.07 -15.39
C ASP A 174 15.12 21.16 -14.62
N PHE A 175 16.15 20.47 -15.09
CA PHE A 175 17.51 20.48 -14.52
C PHE A 175 18.52 21.14 -15.45
N THR A 176 18.08 21.83 -16.51
CA THR A 176 18.96 22.40 -17.54
C THR A 176 20.05 23.28 -16.93
N ASN A 177 19.68 24.23 -16.07
CA ASN A 177 20.62 25.15 -15.41
C ASN A 177 21.65 24.45 -14.50
N THR A 178 21.41 23.20 -14.10
CA THR A 178 22.30 22.43 -13.22
C THR A 178 23.16 21.43 -13.98
N ILE A 179 22.63 20.83 -15.04
CA ILE A 179 23.31 19.78 -15.82
C ILE A 179 24.10 20.38 -16.99
N SER A 180 23.57 21.38 -17.70
CA SER A 180 24.24 21.97 -18.87
C SER A 180 25.68 22.44 -18.61
N PRO A 181 26.00 23.15 -17.49
CA PRO A 181 27.37 23.61 -17.23
C PRO A 181 28.40 22.47 -17.16
N VAL A 182 28.01 21.31 -16.62
CA VAL A 182 28.92 20.16 -16.43
C VAL A 182 28.90 19.18 -17.60
N LEU A 183 27.84 19.15 -18.42
CA LEU A 183 27.61 18.10 -19.42
C LEU A 183 27.69 18.56 -20.87
N ASP A 184 27.16 19.73 -21.23
CA ASP A 184 26.97 20.11 -22.64
C ASP A 184 28.28 20.14 -23.41
N HIS A 185 29.32 20.72 -22.81
CA HIS A 185 30.66 20.80 -23.41
C HIS A 185 31.32 19.42 -23.60
N ARG A 186 30.93 18.40 -22.82
CA ARG A 186 31.43 17.02 -22.91
C ARG A 186 30.77 16.26 -24.05
N ILE A 187 29.45 16.42 -24.23
CA ILE A 187 28.66 15.59 -25.15
C ILE A 187 28.39 16.25 -26.51
N ASN A 188 28.36 17.59 -26.59
CA ASN A 188 28.10 18.29 -27.85
C ASN A 188 29.05 17.89 -29.01
N PRO A 189 30.36 17.64 -28.80
CA PRO A 189 31.26 17.18 -29.87
C PRO A 189 30.93 15.81 -30.48
N TYR A 190 30.10 14.99 -29.82
CA TYR A 190 29.76 13.64 -30.27
C TYR A 190 28.51 13.60 -31.18
N PHE A 191 27.69 14.67 -31.19
CA PHE A 191 26.55 14.78 -32.09
C PHE A 191 26.98 15.00 -33.54
N SER A 192 26.19 14.49 -34.50
CA SER A 192 26.46 14.69 -35.92
C SER A 192 26.37 16.17 -36.32
N PRO A 193 27.27 16.69 -37.18
CA PRO A 193 27.13 18.02 -37.78
C PRO A 193 25.84 18.19 -38.61
N SER A 194 25.24 17.10 -39.10
CA SER A 194 23.95 17.10 -39.82
C SER A 194 22.72 17.06 -38.91
N LEU A 195 22.91 17.04 -37.58
CA LEU A 195 21.81 17.01 -36.62
C LEU A 195 21.33 18.42 -36.28
N GLU A 196 20.17 18.78 -36.81
CA GLU A 196 19.48 20.02 -36.47
C GLU A 196 18.87 19.92 -35.07
N SER A 197 18.04 18.91 -34.81
CA SER A 197 17.33 18.79 -33.54
C SER A 197 16.91 17.36 -33.20
N CYS A 198 16.89 17.02 -31.92
CA CYS A 198 16.40 15.73 -31.45
C CYS A 198 15.79 15.77 -30.05
N ILE A 199 15.10 14.69 -29.69
CA ILE A 199 14.78 14.35 -28.31
C ILE A 199 15.25 12.92 -28.09
N LEU A 200 16.18 12.74 -27.15
CA LEU A 200 16.73 11.46 -26.75
C LEU A 200 16.15 11.03 -25.40
N ASP A 201 15.83 9.75 -25.27
CA ASP A 201 15.48 9.14 -23.99
C ASP A 201 16.74 8.47 -23.40
N THR A 202 17.16 8.91 -22.21
CA THR A 202 18.51 8.66 -21.69
C THR A 202 18.53 8.32 -20.19
N GLU A 203 19.56 7.57 -19.79
CA GLU A 203 19.95 7.43 -18.38
C GLU A 203 21.26 8.22 -18.18
N LEU A 204 21.24 9.18 -17.26
CA LEU A 204 22.43 9.93 -16.83
C LEU A 204 23.17 9.14 -15.76
N LEU A 205 24.42 8.82 -16.03
CA LEU A 205 25.28 7.92 -15.27
C LEU A 205 26.50 8.65 -14.70
N LEU A 206 27.13 8.04 -13.71
CA LEU A 206 28.42 8.43 -13.18
C LEU A 206 29.46 7.41 -13.60
N TRP A 207 30.50 7.85 -14.28
CA TRP A 207 31.66 7.07 -14.65
C TRP A 207 32.79 7.31 -13.65
N ASP A 208 33.25 6.27 -12.97
CA ASP A 208 34.40 6.33 -12.07
C ASP A 208 35.71 6.38 -12.89
N ILE A 209 36.48 7.45 -12.75
CA ILE A 209 37.69 7.65 -13.55
C ILE A 209 38.87 6.82 -13.04
N ILE A 210 38.79 6.29 -11.81
CA ILE A 210 39.83 5.45 -11.20
C ILE A 210 39.50 3.99 -11.46
N ASP A 211 38.31 3.55 -11.04
CA ASP A 211 37.86 2.16 -11.16
C ASP A 211 37.39 1.77 -12.58
N LYS A 212 37.27 2.74 -13.49
CA LYS A 212 36.83 2.56 -14.89
C LYS A 212 35.52 1.76 -15.02
N LYS A 213 34.52 2.15 -14.22
CA LYS A 213 33.20 1.52 -14.19
C LYS A 213 32.11 2.54 -13.89
N PHE A 214 30.86 2.20 -14.19
CA PHE A 214 29.73 3.02 -13.75
C PHE A 214 29.50 2.86 -12.24
N VAL A 215 29.31 3.99 -11.54
CA VAL A 215 28.90 4.02 -10.13
C VAL A 215 27.38 3.96 -10.08
N GLY A 216 26.84 2.92 -9.43
CA GLY A 216 25.39 2.78 -9.21
C GLY A 216 24.84 3.91 -8.34
N HIS A 217 23.55 4.20 -8.49
CA HIS A 217 22.88 5.27 -7.76
C HIS A 217 23.11 5.15 -6.23
N ASN A 218 23.31 6.28 -5.53
CA ASN A 218 23.84 6.42 -4.14
C ASN A 218 24.70 5.22 -3.66
N THR A 219 25.72 4.87 -4.44
CA THR A 219 26.77 3.92 -4.08
C THR A 219 28.07 4.69 -3.89
N LEU A 220 29.03 4.13 -3.16
CA LEU A 220 30.35 4.72 -2.98
C LEU A 220 31.15 4.60 -4.29
N ALA A 221 31.76 5.71 -4.71
CA ALA A 221 32.81 5.73 -5.72
C ALA A 221 34.17 5.28 -5.14
N SER A 222 35.18 5.15 -5.99
CA SER A 222 36.56 4.78 -5.63
C SER A 222 37.20 5.67 -4.56
N ASP A 223 36.81 6.95 -4.48
CA ASP A 223 37.26 7.91 -3.46
C ASP A 223 36.47 7.86 -2.14
N GLY A 224 35.55 6.90 -1.99
CA GLY A 224 34.72 6.73 -0.80
C GLY A 224 33.60 7.76 -0.65
N ARG A 225 33.30 8.56 -1.67
CA ARG A 225 32.18 9.53 -1.66
C ARG A 225 30.94 8.96 -2.35
N ILE A 226 29.79 9.50 -1.99
CA ILE A 226 28.51 9.25 -2.67
C ILE A 226 28.14 10.50 -3.46
N TYR A 227 27.80 10.32 -4.74
CA TYR A 227 27.52 11.39 -5.68
C TYR A 227 26.05 11.39 -6.13
N ASP A 228 25.50 12.56 -6.41
CA ASP A 228 24.22 12.75 -7.11
C ASP A 228 24.48 13.41 -8.47
N VAL A 229 24.07 12.77 -9.56
CA VAL A 229 24.15 13.30 -10.93
C VAL A 229 23.45 14.65 -11.09
N LYS A 230 22.41 14.95 -10.28
CA LYS A 230 21.67 16.22 -10.30
C LYS A 230 22.37 17.35 -9.57
N ALA A 231 23.45 17.07 -8.84
CA ALA A 231 24.22 18.05 -8.07
C ALA A 231 25.73 17.85 -8.27
N LEU A 232 26.12 17.27 -9.42
CA LEU A 232 27.51 16.93 -9.68
C LEU A 232 28.37 18.19 -9.82
N ARG A 233 29.52 18.18 -9.16
CA ARG A 233 30.55 19.21 -9.22
C ARG A 233 31.77 18.67 -9.96
N SER A 234 32.63 19.55 -10.45
CA SER A 234 33.88 19.16 -11.11
C SER A 234 34.96 18.62 -10.16
N ASP A 235 34.71 18.55 -8.86
CA ASP A 235 35.62 17.97 -7.87
C ASP A 235 35.21 16.54 -7.44
N GLY A 236 35.92 15.53 -7.95
CA GLY A 236 35.68 14.14 -7.58
C GLY A 236 36.38 13.08 -8.46
N ALA A 237 36.27 11.82 -8.05
CA ALA A 237 36.69 10.66 -8.84
C ALA A 237 35.66 10.19 -9.89
N VAL A 238 34.55 10.94 -10.08
CA VAL A 238 33.50 10.58 -11.03
C VAL A 238 33.22 11.68 -12.04
N GLU A 239 32.80 11.28 -13.23
CA GLU A 239 32.36 12.17 -14.30
C GLU A 239 30.98 11.78 -14.84
N PRO A 240 30.20 12.71 -15.43
CA PRO A 240 28.90 12.36 -16.00
C PRO A 240 29.04 11.72 -17.39
N SER A 241 28.26 10.67 -17.63
CA SER A 241 28.12 9.98 -18.92
C SER A 241 26.64 9.73 -19.25
N VAL A 242 26.27 9.69 -20.54
CA VAL A 242 24.89 9.58 -21.01
C VAL A 242 24.69 8.29 -21.83
N ALA A 243 23.88 7.37 -21.31
CA ALA A 243 23.42 6.21 -22.07
C ALA A 243 22.10 6.53 -22.79
N VAL A 244 22.11 6.53 -24.12
CA VAL A 244 20.94 6.80 -24.97
C VAL A 244 20.25 5.49 -25.34
N PHE A 245 18.95 5.35 -25.06
CA PHE A 245 18.20 4.10 -25.28
C PHE A 245 16.88 4.26 -26.06
N ASP A 246 16.52 5.48 -26.48
CA ASP A 246 15.49 5.76 -27.48
C ASP A 246 15.66 7.15 -28.12
N ILE A 247 15.00 7.38 -29.27
CA ILE A 247 14.89 8.68 -29.93
C ILE A 247 13.44 8.99 -30.28
N LEU A 248 12.94 10.13 -29.79
CA LEU A 248 11.52 10.48 -29.80
C LEU A 248 11.17 11.55 -30.85
N PHE A 249 12.19 12.26 -31.32
CA PHE A 249 12.07 13.34 -32.30
C PHE A 249 13.42 13.50 -33.03
N LEU A 250 13.38 13.78 -34.33
CA LEU A 250 14.55 14.00 -35.17
C LEU A 250 14.23 14.99 -36.29
N ASN A 251 15.01 16.07 -36.40
CA ASN A 251 14.96 17.10 -37.45
C ASN A 251 13.52 17.47 -37.88
N GLY A 252 12.75 18.02 -36.94
CA GLY A 252 11.37 18.46 -37.16
C GLY A 252 10.29 17.37 -37.06
N LYS A 253 10.64 16.08 -37.08
CA LYS A 253 9.69 14.96 -37.10
C LYS A 253 9.58 14.27 -35.74
N SER A 254 8.35 14.02 -35.29
CA SER A 254 8.08 13.15 -34.14
C SER A 254 8.23 11.68 -34.55
N LEU A 255 8.84 10.89 -33.67
CA LEU A 255 9.03 9.44 -33.83
C LEU A 255 8.18 8.62 -32.84
N MET A 256 7.29 9.28 -32.08
CA MET A 256 6.54 8.65 -30.99
C MET A 256 5.68 7.45 -31.43
N ASP A 257 5.10 7.51 -32.63
CA ASP A 257 4.30 6.43 -33.23
C ASP A 257 5.06 5.58 -34.27
N VAL A 258 6.38 5.80 -34.41
CA VAL A 258 7.28 4.97 -35.24
C VAL A 258 7.70 3.72 -34.45
N PRO A 259 7.82 2.52 -35.03
CA PRO A 259 8.28 1.31 -34.35
C PRO A 259 9.68 1.41 -33.73
N LEU A 260 9.89 0.83 -32.54
CA LEU A 260 11.17 0.88 -31.82
C LEU A 260 12.37 0.39 -32.66
N SER A 261 12.21 -0.65 -33.47
CA SER A 261 13.25 -1.14 -34.38
C SER A 261 13.76 -0.07 -35.35
N GLU A 262 12.88 0.79 -35.86
CA GLU A 262 13.27 1.91 -36.72
C GLU A 262 13.93 3.04 -35.93
N ARG A 263 13.45 3.32 -34.71
CA ARG A 263 14.06 4.33 -33.82
C ARG A 263 15.49 3.92 -33.39
N ILE A 264 15.72 2.64 -33.11
CA ILE A 264 17.05 2.09 -32.84
C ILE A 264 17.93 2.18 -34.09
N ALA A 265 17.42 1.83 -35.27
CA ALA A 265 18.18 1.97 -36.51
C ALA A 265 18.62 3.43 -36.77
N LEU A 266 17.76 4.42 -36.47
CA LEU A 266 18.10 5.85 -36.54
C LEU A 266 19.18 6.27 -35.53
N LEU A 267 19.14 5.75 -34.29
CA LEU A 267 20.23 5.96 -33.32
C LEU A 267 21.56 5.36 -33.79
N GLN A 268 21.51 4.18 -34.40
CA GLN A 268 22.69 3.43 -34.85
C GLN A 268 23.25 3.92 -36.20
N SER A 269 22.53 4.76 -36.95
CA SER A 269 22.93 5.16 -38.31
C SER A 269 24.07 6.19 -38.38
N GLY A 270 24.59 6.66 -37.24
CA GLY A 270 25.59 7.75 -37.17
C GLY A 270 25.05 9.17 -37.40
N ASN A 271 23.78 9.32 -37.83
CA ASN A 271 23.17 10.63 -38.11
C ASN A 271 22.79 11.42 -36.85
N VAL A 272 22.73 10.75 -35.69
CA VAL A 272 22.47 11.38 -34.39
C VAL A 272 23.77 11.63 -33.65
N LEU A 273 24.56 10.58 -33.42
CA LEU A 273 25.89 10.64 -32.83
C LEU A 273 26.92 10.20 -33.89
N GLN A 274 27.82 11.10 -34.29
CA GLN A 274 28.90 10.78 -35.24
C GLN A 274 29.99 9.88 -34.63
N LYS A 275 30.09 9.88 -33.30
CA LYS A 275 31.03 9.08 -32.50
C LYS A 275 30.34 8.71 -31.19
N GLN A 276 30.83 7.66 -30.52
CA GLN A 276 30.32 7.22 -29.22
C GLN A 276 31.49 6.95 -28.27
N ASP A 277 31.27 7.19 -26.98
CA ASP A 277 32.26 7.01 -25.92
C ASP A 277 31.51 6.73 -24.61
N GLU A 278 31.73 5.55 -24.03
CA GLU A 278 31.04 5.10 -22.81
C GLU A 278 31.27 6.02 -21.61
N THR A 279 32.32 6.84 -21.62
CA THR A 279 32.64 7.80 -20.57
C THR A 279 31.95 9.16 -20.75
N LYS A 280 31.37 9.44 -21.94
CA LYS A 280 30.74 10.72 -22.30
C LYS A 280 29.29 10.56 -22.77
N ILE A 281 29.07 9.93 -23.92
CA ILE A 281 27.75 9.67 -24.51
C ILE A 281 27.82 8.52 -25.51
N PHE A 282 26.87 7.59 -25.41
CA PHE A 282 26.82 6.37 -26.22
C PHE A 282 25.39 5.86 -26.37
N VAL A 283 25.13 5.06 -27.41
CA VAL A 283 23.87 4.33 -27.59
C VAL A 283 23.96 3.01 -26.84
N SER A 284 22.91 2.64 -26.12
CA SER A 284 22.86 1.35 -25.42
C SER A 284 23.01 0.18 -26.40
N LYS A 285 23.66 -0.90 -25.94
CA LYS A 285 23.81 -2.13 -26.72
C LYS A 285 22.50 -2.91 -26.71
N PHE A 286 21.81 -2.94 -27.85
CA PHE A 286 20.62 -3.75 -28.10
C PHE A 286 21.02 -5.09 -28.71
N THR A 287 20.72 -6.20 -28.03
CA THR A 287 20.82 -7.56 -28.59
C THR A 287 19.43 -8.07 -28.95
N VAL A 288 19.23 -8.59 -30.17
CA VAL A 288 18.00 -9.32 -30.51
C VAL A 288 18.10 -10.71 -29.90
N VAL A 289 17.10 -11.08 -29.12
CA VAL A 289 16.97 -12.38 -28.47
C VAL A 289 15.83 -13.15 -29.12
N LYS A 290 16.09 -14.42 -29.43
CA LYS A 290 15.19 -15.40 -30.07
C LYS A 290 15.03 -16.68 -29.26
N THR A 291 15.97 -16.96 -28.36
CA THR A 291 15.99 -18.18 -27.53
C THR A 291 16.07 -17.87 -26.04
N ARG A 292 15.72 -18.86 -25.22
CA ARG A 292 15.82 -18.79 -23.75
C ARG A 292 17.28 -18.73 -23.32
N GLU A 293 18.14 -19.45 -24.02
CA GLU A 293 19.56 -19.61 -23.74
C GLU A 293 20.30 -18.27 -23.97
N GLU A 294 19.96 -17.56 -25.05
CA GLU A 294 20.40 -16.18 -25.30
C GLU A 294 19.93 -15.23 -24.19
N PHE A 295 18.64 -15.27 -23.82
CA PHE A 295 18.10 -14.43 -22.74
C PHE A 295 18.82 -14.68 -21.41
N ALA A 296 18.97 -15.95 -21.02
CA ALA A 296 19.56 -16.35 -19.76
C ALA A 296 21.04 -15.98 -19.69
N SER A 297 21.79 -16.17 -20.79
CA SER A 297 23.21 -15.79 -20.90
C SER A 297 23.41 -14.27 -20.74
N LEU A 298 22.64 -13.45 -21.45
CA LEU A 298 22.71 -11.98 -21.32
C LEU A 298 22.29 -11.49 -19.92
N TYR A 299 21.32 -12.15 -19.31
CA TYR A 299 20.90 -11.84 -17.94
C TYR A 299 21.96 -12.24 -16.92
N GLU A 300 22.58 -13.41 -17.07
CA GLU A 300 23.67 -13.91 -16.24
C GLU A 300 24.91 -13.01 -16.32
N GLU A 301 25.35 -12.64 -17.53
CA GLU A 301 26.43 -11.69 -17.76
C GLU A 301 26.16 -10.36 -17.03
N ALA A 302 24.97 -9.77 -17.19
CA ALA A 302 24.60 -8.54 -16.51
C ALA A 302 24.62 -8.67 -14.98
N VAL A 303 24.07 -9.76 -14.43
CA VAL A 303 23.98 -9.97 -12.97
C VAL A 303 25.34 -10.25 -12.34
N MET A 304 26.20 -11.02 -13.02
CA MET A 304 27.57 -11.34 -12.60
C MET A 304 28.48 -10.11 -12.65
N ASN A 305 28.31 -9.25 -13.66
CA ASN A 305 28.98 -7.94 -13.76
C ASN A 305 28.41 -6.87 -12.79
N GLY A 306 27.68 -7.28 -11.76
CA GLY A 306 27.17 -6.43 -10.68
C GLY A 306 25.98 -5.54 -11.04
N GLN A 307 25.51 -5.55 -12.28
CA GLN A 307 24.55 -4.59 -12.83
C GLN A 307 23.15 -4.73 -12.21
N GLU A 308 22.27 -3.74 -12.44
CA GLU A 308 20.91 -3.72 -11.85
C GLU A 308 19.96 -4.76 -12.47
N GLY A 309 20.32 -5.31 -13.63
CA GLY A 309 19.55 -6.26 -14.42
C GLY A 309 19.49 -5.87 -15.91
N VAL A 310 18.46 -6.32 -16.60
CA VAL A 310 18.24 -6.06 -18.05
C VAL A 310 16.87 -5.44 -18.32
N VAL A 311 16.72 -4.81 -19.47
CA VAL A 311 15.42 -4.40 -20.02
C VAL A 311 15.13 -5.22 -21.27
N ALA A 312 13.94 -5.78 -21.35
CA ALA A 312 13.42 -6.43 -22.54
C ALA A 312 12.39 -5.50 -23.21
N LYS A 313 12.55 -5.25 -24.51
CA LYS A 313 11.71 -4.35 -25.32
C LYS A 313 11.19 -5.05 -26.58
N LYS A 314 9.88 -4.97 -26.81
CA LYS A 314 9.19 -5.41 -28.02
C LYS A 314 9.63 -4.60 -29.25
N MET A 315 10.09 -5.27 -30.30
CA MET A 315 10.72 -4.63 -31.46
C MET A 315 9.79 -3.65 -32.19
N ASN A 316 8.51 -3.97 -32.34
CA ASN A 316 7.51 -3.12 -32.99
C ASN A 316 6.70 -2.23 -32.02
N SER A 317 7.23 -1.97 -30.81
CA SER A 317 6.56 -1.07 -29.85
C SER A 317 6.68 0.39 -30.24
N ILE A 318 5.58 1.12 -30.12
CA ILE A 318 5.53 2.58 -30.26
C ILE A 318 5.72 3.24 -28.89
N TYR A 319 6.21 4.47 -28.84
CA TYR A 319 6.47 5.15 -27.57
C TYR A 319 5.18 5.72 -26.97
N LYS A 320 4.97 5.52 -25.65
CA LYS A 320 3.78 6.01 -24.93
C LYS A 320 4.16 6.67 -23.60
N THR A 321 3.92 7.98 -23.50
CA THR A 321 4.30 8.82 -22.35
C THR A 321 3.58 8.43 -21.06
N GLY A 322 4.29 8.41 -19.93
CA GLY A 322 3.73 8.21 -18.58
C GLY A 322 3.08 6.87 -18.25
N VAL A 323 2.72 6.03 -19.24
CA VAL A 323 1.98 4.78 -18.99
C VAL A 323 2.91 3.57 -18.82
N ARG A 324 2.55 2.66 -17.90
CA ARG A 324 3.04 1.28 -17.86
C ARG A 324 2.04 0.37 -18.55
N GLN A 325 2.28 0.01 -19.81
CA GLN A 325 1.44 -0.92 -20.55
C GLN A 325 2.21 -2.21 -20.83
N MET A 326 1.78 -3.33 -20.22
CA MET A 326 2.41 -4.64 -20.46
C MET A 326 2.28 -5.08 -21.92
N ALA A 327 1.15 -4.76 -22.58
CA ALA A 327 0.91 -5.05 -23.99
C ALA A 327 1.87 -4.31 -24.95
N ASN A 328 2.42 -3.16 -24.53
CA ASN A 328 3.42 -2.42 -25.30
C ASN A 328 4.85 -2.96 -25.09
N GLY A 329 5.02 -4.00 -24.24
CA GLY A 329 6.17 -4.88 -24.28
C GLY A 329 7.49 -4.32 -23.77
N TRP A 330 7.50 -3.43 -22.77
CA TRP A 330 8.72 -2.93 -22.12
C TRP A 330 8.79 -3.41 -20.67
N PHE A 331 9.77 -4.27 -20.35
CA PHE A 331 9.90 -4.93 -19.06
C PHE A 331 11.30 -4.79 -18.47
N LYS A 332 11.39 -4.55 -17.16
CA LYS A 332 12.63 -4.68 -16.39
C LYS A 332 12.71 -6.05 -15.71
N VAL A 333 13.82 -6.76 -15.91
CA VAL A 333 14.16 -8.00 -15.23
C VAL A 333 15.39 -7.74 -14.36
N LYS A 334 15.32 -8.15 -13.08
CA LYS A 334 16.30 -7.82 -12.05
C LYS A 334 16.45 -9.00 -11.09
N PRO A 335 17.56 -9.12 -10.33
CA PRO A 335 17.72 -10.16 -9.32
C PRO A 335 16.50 -10.33 -8.42
N PHE A 336 16.03 -9.24 -7.80
CA PHE A 336 14.82 -9.24 -6.95
C PHE A 336 13.48 -9.58 -7.65
N HIS A 337 13.42 -9.65 -8.99
CA HIS A 337 12.23 -10.10 -9.70
C HIS A 337 12.18 -11.62 -9.88
N LEU A 338 13.34 -12.30 -9.91
CA LEU A 338 13.44 -13.74 -10.18
C LEU A 338 13.97 -14.55 -8.98
N GLY A 339 14.83 -13.97 -8.14
CA GLY A 339 15.34 -14.60 -6.93
C GLY A 339 14.32 -14.53 -5.78
N ASP A 340 14.19 -15.61 -5.03
CA ASP A 340 13.24 -15.78 -3.92
C ASP A 340 13.88 -15.59 -2.53
N GLU A 341 15.20 -15.28 -2.47
CA GLU A 341 15.98 -15.15 -1.23
C GLU A 341 15.34 -14.19 -0.20
N THR A 342 15.32 -14.65 1.05
CA THR A 342 14.73 -13.97 2.21
C THR A 342 15.60 -14.14 3.45
N LEU A 343 15.52 -13.20 4.38
CA LEU A 343 16.14 -13.30 5.71
C LEU A 343 15.06 -13.29 6.79
N ASP A 344 15.13 -14.21 7.74
CA ASP A 344 14.38 -14.20 8.99
C ASP A 344 15.13 -13.37 10.03
N LEU A 345 14.56 -12.22 10.39
CA LEU A 345 15.22 -11.17 11.18
C LEU A 345 14.41 -10.80 12.43
N ALA A 346 15.13 -10.30 13.44
CA ALA A 346 14.55 -9.84 14.70
C ALA A 346 14.01 -8.41 14.59
N VAL A 347 12.79 -8.17 15.11
CA VAL A 347 12.23 -6.83 15.32
C VAL A 347 12.70 -6.30 16.69
N VAL A 348 13.74 -5.48 16.68
CA VAL A 348 14.38 -4.93 17.90
C VAL A 348 13.87 -3.55 18.29
N GLY A 349 13.08 -2.91 17.43
CA GLY A 349 12.56 -1.56 17.65
C GLY A 349 11.46 -1.17 16.68
N VAL A 350 10.77 -0.08 16.98
CA VAL A 350 9.70 0.50 16.15
C VAL A 350 9.81 2.02 16.07
N ASP A 351 9.45 2.55 14.92
CA ASP A 351 9.14 3.97 14.75
C ASP A 351 7.63 4.19 14.85
N LEU A 352 7.21 5.14 15.69
CA LEU A 352 5.81 5.52 15.81
C LEU A 352 5.51 6.75 14.95
N GLY A 353 4.57 6.58 14.02
CA GLY A 353 3.95 7.67 13.29
C GLY A 353 2.72 8.24 14.00
N ARG A 354 1.93 9.03 13.26
CA ARG A 354 0.70 9.67 13.77
C ARG A 354 -0.26 8.66 14.40
N ASN A 355 -0.90 9.06 15.49
CA ASN A 355 -1.85 8.26 16.28
C ASN A 355 -1.24 6.93 16.77
N ASN A 356 0.04 6.93 17.16
CA ASN A 356 0.78 5.77 17.68
C ASN A 356 0.70 4.53 16.76
N LYS A 357 0.58 4.72 15.44
CA LYS A 357 0.70 3.64 14.45
C LYS A 357 2.17 3.39 14.15
N ILE A 358 2.59 2.13 14.13
CA ILE A 358 3.97 1.77 13.73
C ILE A 358 4.16 2.14 12.25
N SER A 359 5.07 3.07 11.99
CA SER A 359 5.47 3.49 10.64
C SER A 359 6.55 2.57 10.07
N SER A 360 7.51 2.15 10.90
CA SER A 360 8.61 1.26 10.54
C SER A 360 8.95 0.30 11.69
N TYR A 361 9.33 -0.93 11.32
CA TYR A 361 9.95 -1.92 12.18
C TYR A 361 11.47 -1.87 11.95
N CYS A 362 12.25 -1.91 13.02
CA CYS A 362 13.71 -1.90 12.96
C CYS A 362 14.23 -3.33 13.09
N LEU A 363 14.99 -3.76 12.09
CA LEU A 363 15.37 -5.14 11.85
C LEU A 363 16.81 -5.39 12.27
N ALA A 364 17.07 -6.56 12.85
CA ALA A 364 18.42 -6.99 13.21
C ALA A 364 18.70 -8.47 12.91
N THR A 365 19.96 -8.74 12.62
CA THR A 365 20.59 -10.08 12.62
C THR A 365 21.42 -10.25 13.91
N LEU A 366 21.92 -11.44 14.19
CA LEU A 366 22.82 -11.68 15.31
C LEU A 366 24.30 -11.62 14.87
N ARG A 367 25.09 -10.81 15.57
CA ARG A 367 26.55 -10.64 15.40
C ARG A 367 27.20 -10.58 16.77
N ASP A 368 28.20 -11.41 17.03
CA ASP A 368 28.98 -11.40 18.28
C ASP A 368 28.10 -11.45 19.55
N GLY A 369 27.02 -12.25 19.50
CA GLY A 369 26.03 -12.39 20.57
C GLY A 369 25.07 -11.21 20.75
N LYS A 370 25.11 -10.20 19.88
CA LYS A 370 24.28 -8.98 19.93
C LYS A 370 23.48 -8.76 18.66
N PHE A 371 22.41 -7.97 18.76
CA PHE A 371 21.58 -7.60 17.62
C PHE A 371 22.23 -6.50 16.79
N PHE A 372 22.72 -6.85 15.60
CA PHE A 372 23.24 -5.90 14.61
C PHE A 372 22.10 -5.41 13.73
N MET A 373 21.83 -4.10 13.75
CA MET A 373 20.72 -3.51 12.99
C MET A 373 21.05 -3.43 11.50
N VAL A 374 20.19 -4.03 10.67
CA VAL A 374 20.39 -4.18 9.22
C VAL A 374 19.48 -3.26 8.39
N GLY A 375 18.55 -2.55 9.02
CA GLY A 375 17.72 -1.54 8.38
C GLY A 375 16.31 -1.46 8.96
N LYS A 376 15.44 -0.70 8.28
CA LYS A 376 14.05 -0.46 8.70
C LYS A 376 13.05 -0.79 7.59
N VAL A 377 11.89 -1.33 7.96
CA VAL A 377 10.81 -1.70 7.01
C VAL A 377 9.46 -1.17 7.45
N GLY A 378 8.75 -0.46 6.55
CA GLY A 378 7.39 0.04 6.79
C GLY A 378 6.30 -0.62 5.93
N THR A 379 6.69 -1.48 4.99
CA THR A 379 5.86 -2.00 3.89
C THR A 379 5.92 -3.53 3.80
N GLY A 380 4.90 -4.14 3.18
CA GLY A 380 4.79 -5.58 2.95
C GLY A 380 3.58 -6.21 3.65
N LEU A 381 3.32 -5.83 4.91
CA LEU A 381 2.14 -6.28 5.65
C LEU A 381 0.86 -5.51 5.30
N ASP A 382 -0.24 -6.26 5.21
CA ASP A 382 -1.61 -5.73 5.26
C ASP A 382 -1.97 -5.19 6.66
N ASP A 383 -3.07 -4.43 6.74
CA ASP A 383 -3.49 -3.77 7.99
C ASP A 383 -3.87 -4.76 9.10
N THR A 384 -4.38 -5.94 8.75
CA THR A 384 -4.71 -7.03 9.68
C THR A 384 -3.47 -7.59 10.35
N THR A 385 -2.46 -7.95 9.57
CA THR A 385 -1.19 -8.53 10.06
C THR A 385 -0.35 -7.48 10.78
N ARG A 386 -0.36 -6.22 10.31
CA ARG A 386 0.26 -5.08 11.01
C ARG A 386 -0.36 -4.87 12.39
N SER A 387 -1.69 -4.98 12.51
CA SER A 387 -2.40 -4.83 13.78
C SER A 387 -2.12 -6.00 14.73
N PHE A 388 -2.07 -7.23 14.22
CA PHE A 388 -1.68 -8.42 14.97
C PHE A 388 -0.23 -8.33 15.49
N LEU A 389 0.73 -7.99 14.63
CA LEU A 389 2.13 -7.82 15.02
C LEU A 389 2.31 -6.68 16.02
N LYS A 390 1.57 -5.56 15.87
CA LYS A 390 1.53 -4.51 16.91
C LYS A 390 1.01 -5.06 18.24
N SER A 391 -0.07 -5.84 18.24
CA SER A 391 -0.61 -6.45 19.47
C SER A 391 0.43 -7.34 20.16
N ARG A 392 1.13 -8.21 19.42
CA ARG A 392 2.26 -9.02 19.93
C ARG A 392 3.34 -8.13 20.55
N LEU A 393 3.86 -7.17 19.80
CA LEU A 393 4.92 -6.24 20.23
C LEU A 393 4.53 -5.33 21.42
N THR A 394 3.24 -5.20 21.75
CA THR A 394 2.76 -4.39 22.89
C THR A 394 2.57 -5.21 24.18
N ARG A 395 2.61 -6.56 24.10
CA ARG A 395 2.55 -7.44 25.29
C ARG A 395 3.85 -7.36 26.11
N GLY A 396 3.80 -7.79 27.36
CA GLY A 396 5.01 -7.98 28.20
C GLY A 396 5.90 -6.74 28.33
N HIS A 397 5.33 -5.61 28.77
CA HIS A 397 5.98 -4.28 28.83
C HIS A 397 6.22 -3.58 27.47
N GLY A 398 5.94 -4.26 26.36
CA GLY A 398 5.85 -3.64 25.04
C GLY A 398 7.18 -3.11 24.47
N PHE A 399 7.13 -1.90 23.93
CA PHE A 399 8.29 -1.15 23.46
C PHE A 399 8.43 0.17 24.23
N PHE A 400 9.66 0.56 24.52
CA PHE A 400 10.02 1.66 25.42
C PHE A 400 10.95 2.66 24.74
N LYS A 401 10.86 3.93 25.13
CA LYS A 401 11.83 4.95 24.73
C LYS A 401 13.02 4.91 25.69
N SER A 402 14.23 5.05 25.16
CA SER A 402 15.46 5.15 25.96
C SER A 402 16.46 6.06 25.24
N ASP A 403 17.09 6.96 25.99
CA ASP A 403 18.15 7.84 25.46
C ASP A 403 19.52 7.12 25.40
N LYS A 404 19.65 5.98 26.10
CA LYS A 404 20.79 5.07 26.01
C LYS A 404 20.42 3.83 25.21
N VAL A 405 21.27 3.45 24.26
CA VAL A 405 21.08 2.23 23.46
C VAL A 405 21.26 0.99 24.34
N PRO A 406 20.33 0.01 24.32
CA PRO A 406 20.44 -1.19 25.16
C PRO A 406 21.67 -2.04 24.85
N ASN A 407 22.24 -2.69 25.87
CA ASN A 407 23.49 -3.45 25.76
C ASN A 407 23.43 -4.69 24.83
N TRP A 408 22.21 -5.20 24.57
CA TRP A 408 21.94 -6.28 23.62
C TRP A 408 21.93 -5.84 22.14
N ILE A 409 21.97 -4.54 21.86
CA ILE A 409 22.22 -4.00 20.51
C ILE A 409 23.73 -3.93 20.27
N HIS A 410 24.17 -4.30 19.07
CA HIS A 410 25.56 -4.20 18.64
C HIS A 410 25.97 -2.74 18.45
N ASN A 411 27.21 -2.35 18.77
CA ASN A 411 27.65 -0.94 18.80
C ASN A 411 27.81 -0.28 17.42
N ASP A 412 27.91 -1.09 16.36
CA ASP A 412 28.06 -0.66 14.96
C ASP A 412 26.69 -0.26 14.36
N TYR A 413 26.25 0.96 14.65
CA TYR A 413 25.02 1.57 14.15
C TYR A 413 25.18 3.04 13.76
N THR A 414 24.33 3.51 12.87
CA THR A 414 24.15 4.93 12.54
C THR A 414 22.97 5.51 13.32
N THR A 415 22.89 6.84 13.43
CA THR A 415 21.74 7.53 14.03
C THR A 415 20.43 7.25 13.28
N SER A 416 20.49 7.00 11.97
CA SER A 416 19.37 6.58 11.13
C SER A 416 18.85 5.17 11.41
N ASP A 417 19.69 4.27 11.91
CA ASP A 417 19.29 2.89 12.25
C ASP A 417 18.44 2.84 13.54
N LEU A 418 18.67 3.77 14.47
CA LEU A 418 18.06 3.75 15.80
C LEU A 418 16.53 3.89 15.74
N PRO A 419 15.77 3.05 16.48
CA PRO A 419 14.32 3.15 16.56
C PRO A 419 13.86 4.33 17.43
N SER A 420 12.64 4.82 17.21
CA SER A 420 12.00 5.73 18.18
C SER A 420 11.74 5.06 19.55
N HIS A 421 11.47 3.75 19.55
CA HIS A 421 11.21 2.93 20.74
C HIS A 421 11.83 1.54 20.54
N PHE A 422 12.63 1.06 21.50
CA PHE A 422 13.18 -0.29 21.51
C PHE A 422 12.12 -1.30 21.96
N VAL A 423 12.12 -2.49 21.36
CA VAL A 423 11.31 -3.62 21.82
C VAL A 423 12.00 -4.24 23.03
N ASN A 424 11.24 -4.64 24.06
CA ASN A 424 11.81 -5.37 25.20
C ASN A 424 12.48 -6.66 24.71
N GLN A 425 13.68 -6.97 25.19
CA GLN A 425 14.46 -8.15 24.76
C GLN A 425 13.65 -9.46 24.83
N ASN A 426 12.80 -9.60 25.85
CA ASN A 426 11.95 -10.79 26.06
C ASN A 426 10.69 -10.84 25.17
N ASN A 427 10.43 -9.80 24.37
CA ASN A 427 9.29 -9.72 23.45
C ASN A 427 9.72 -9.41 21.99
N ILE A 428 10.99 -9.60 21.65
CA ILE A 428 11.48 -9.52 20.27
C ILE A 428 10.71 -10.54 19.41
N GLN A 429 10.30 -10.11 18.21
CA GLN A 429 9.51 -10.91 17.27
C GLN A 429 10.34 -11.23 16.02
N VAL A 430 10.14 -12.40 15.42
CA VAL A 430 10.80 -12.78 14.15
C VAL A 430 9.90 -12.46 12.95
N VAL A 431 10.49 -11.92 11.89
CA VAL A 431 9.81 -11.57 10.64
C VAL A 431 10.64 -11.99 9.44
N GLU A 432 9.97 -12.51 8.41
CA GLU A 432 10.59 -12.88 7.14
C GLU A 432 10.66 -11.64 6.23
N ILE A 433 11.86 -11.29 5.78
CA ILE A 433 12.16 -10.07 5.04
C ILE A 433 12.72 -10.42 3.66
N ARG A 434 12.19 -9.75 2.63
CA ARG A 434 12.72 -9.78 1.27
C ARG A 434 13.22 -8.39 0.92
N ALA A 435 14.49 -8.24 0.56
CA ALA A 435 15.09 -6.96 0.15
C ALA A 435 15.65 -7.05 -1.28
N LYS A 436 15.88 -5.91 -1.93
CA LYS A 436 16.42 -5.89 -3.31
C LYS A 436 17.90 -6.28 -3.41
N GLY A 437 18.56 -6.41 -2.27
CA GLY A 437 20.01 -6.52 -2.14
C GLY A 437 20.51 -5.77 -0.92
N LEU A 438 21.83 -5.58 -0.85
CA LEU A 438 22.50 -4.75 0.16
C LEU A 438 22.96 -3.42 -0.45
N ARG A 439 23.02 -2.37 0.37
CA ARG A 439 23.60 -1.07 0.00
C ARG A 439 24.17 -0.39 1.24
N ASN A 440 25.43 0.00 1.19
CA ASN A 440 26.16 0.64 2.29
C ASN A 440 26.01 -0.13 3.63
N GLY A 441 26.12 -1.46 3.59
CA GLY A 441 26.02 -2.32 4.79
C GLY A 441 24.62 -2.44 5.40
N ARG A 442 23.55 -2.08 4.67
CA ARG A 442 22.14 -2.19 5.11
C ARG A 442 21.27 -2.79 4.00
N LEU A 443 20.08 -3.28 4.36
CA LEU A 443 19.09 -3.83 3.41
C LEU A 443 18.55 -2.74 2.49
N TYR A 444 18.65 -2.94 1.17
CA TYR A 444 18.11 -2.01 0.19
C TYR A 444 16.63 -2.29 -0.11
N ALA A 445 15.78 -1.31 0.19
CA ALA A 445 14.33 -1.34 0.00
C ALA A 445 13.66 -2.65 0.51
N PRO A 446 13.85 -3.00 1.80
CA PRO A 446 13.26 -4.20 2.39
C PRO A 446 11.73 -4.17 2.38
N THR A 447 11.14 -5.35 2.31
CA THR A 447 9.70 -5.58 2.36
C THR A 447 9.42 -6.79 3.25
N LEU A 448 8.48 -6.66 4.18
CA LEU A 448 8.15 -7.71 5.15
C LEU A 448 7.19 -8.70 4.49
N ARG A 449 7.59 -9.98 4.35
CA ARG A 449 6.80 -11.03 3.70
C ARG A 449 5.73 -11.59 4.64
N THR A 450 6.14 -12.00 5.85
CA THR A 450 5.25 -12.48 6.92
C THR A 450 5.89 -12.33 8.30
N TYR A 451 5.05 -12.39 9.33
CA TYR A 451 5.48 -12.72 10.69
C TYR A 451 5.77 -14.23 10.78
N ARG A 452 6.77 -14.60 11.59
CA ARG A 452 7.20 -15.99 11.79
C ARG A 452 6.95 -16.40 13.24
N ASP A 453 5.79 -17.00 13.51
CA ASP A 453 5.47 -17.63 14.80
C ASP A 453 6.05 -19.05 14.96
N ASP A 454 6.56 -19.62 13.87
CA ASP A 454 7.26 -20.90 13.80
C ASP A 454 8.74 -20.84 14.21
N LYS A 455 9.33 -19.64 14.33
CA LYS A 455 10.74 -19.44 14.66
C LYS A 455 10.96 -18.71 15.99
N TYR A 456 11.97 -19.13 16.75
CA TYR A 456 12.45 -18.38 17.92
C TYR A 456 13.52 -17.36 17.52
N VAL A 457 13.73 -16.34 18.36
CA VAL A 457 14.70 -15.26 18.13
C VAL A 457 16.15 -15.77 18.04
N LYS A 458 16.46 -16.94 18.59
CA LYS A 458 17.75 -17.62 18.45
C LYS A 458 17.97 -18.28 17.08
N ASP A 459 16.89 -18.53 16.33
CA ASP A 459 16.89 -19.25 15.04
C ASP A 459 16.75 -18.27 13.84
N ILE A 460 17.05 -16.98 14.08
CA ILE A 460 17.16 -15.94 13.04
C ILE A 460 18.46 -16.11 12.25
N ASP A 461 18.47 -15.55 11.05
CA ASP A 461 19.66 -15.57 10.21
C ASP A 461 20.80 -14.76 10.85
N GLN A 462 22.00 -15.33 10.81
CA GLN A 462 23.21 -14.80 11.42
C GLN A 462 23.89 -13.78 10.49
N TYR A 463 24.81 -12.98 11.03
CA TYR A 463 25.47 -11.91 10.29
C TYR A 463 26.10 -12.35 8.96
N GLN A 464 26.66 -13.56 8.89
CA GLN A 464 27.22 -14.11 7.66
C GLN A 464 26.15 -14.30 6.56
N ALA A 465 24.98 -14.86 6.90
CA ALA A 465 23.87 -15.01 5.96
C ALA A 465 23.33 -13.63 5.50
N PHE A 466 23.36 -12.62 6.37
CA PHE A 466 23.06 -11.24 5.97
C PHE A 466 24.08 -10.69 4.96
N LEU A 467 25.39 -10.97 5.11
CA LEU A 467 26.42 -10.55 4.15
C LEU A 467 26.30 -11.28 2.81
N ASP A 468 26.03 -12.59 2.82
CA ASP A 468 25.88 -13.41 1.62
C ASP A 468 24.55 -13.18 0.87
N PHE A 469 23.60 -12.45 1.46
CA PHE A 469 22.24 -12.23 0.93
C PHE A 469 22.21 -11.71 -0.52
N ASP A 470 23.01 -10.69 -0.88
CA ASP A 470 22.99 -10.14 -2.25
C ASP A 470 23.51 -11.16 -3.27
N LYS A 471 24.55 -11.90 -2.90
CA LYS A 471 25.16 -12.96 -3.70
C LYS A 471 24.17 -14.11 -3.92
N ASN A 472 23.52 -14.59 -2.86
CA ASN A 472 22.51 -15.65 -2.95
C ASN A 472 21.31 -15.21 -3.79
N LEU A 473 20.78 -14.00 -3.57
CA LEU A 473 19.69 -13.43 -4.35
C LEU A 473 20.04 -13.36 -5.85
N ARG A 474 21.27 -12.99 -6.20
CA ARG A 474 21.76 -12.96 -7.58
C ARG A 474 21.86 -14.36 -8.18
N LEU A 475 22.50 -15.31 -7.50
CA LEU A 475 22.68 -16.69 -7.97
C LEU A 475 21.33 -17.41 -8.16
N ASP A 476 20.40 -17.29 -7.21
CA ASP A 476 19.05 -17.84 -7.35
C ASP A 476 18.29 -17.19 -8.52
N SER A 477 18.47 -15.88 -8.73
CA SER A 477 17.85 -15.19 -9.87
C SER A 477 18.37 -15.68 -11.23
N ILE A 478 19.65 -16.05 -11.34
CA ILE A 478 20.26 -16.60 -12.56
C ILE A 478 19.69 -17.99 -12.84
N LYS A 479 19.69 -18.86 -11.82
CA LYS A 479 19.08 -20.19 -11.88
C LYS A 479 17.61 -20.15 -12.30
N ASN A 480 16.84 -19.18 -11.78
CA ASN A 480 15.43 -18.99 -12.12
C ASN A 480 15.20 -18.33 -13.49
N ALA A 481 16.23 -17.74 -14.11
CA ALA A 481 16.19 -17.30 -15.52
C ALA A 481 16.49 -18.45 -16.50
N GLN A 482 17.39 -19.37 -16.11
CA GLN A 482 17.75 -20.57 -16.89
C GLN A 482 16.67 -21.67 -16.81
N SER A 483 15.99 -21.82 -15.66
CA SER A 483 14.97 -22.86 -15.42
C SER A 483 13.81 -22.81 -16.41
N VAL A 484 13.43 -23.96 -16.98
CA VAL A 484 12.23 -24.15 -17.81
C VAL A 484 11.00 -24.56 -16.97
N THR A 485 11.20 -24.94 -15.70
CA THR A 485 10.12 -25.51 -14.88
C THR A 485 9.59 -24.55 -13.84
N ASN A 486 8.26 -24.53 -13.68
CA ASN A 486 7.60 -23.97 -12.51
C ASN A 486 8.11 -24.71 -11.27
N THR A 487 9.03 -24.10 -10.53
CA THR A 487 9.39 -24.52 -9.17
C THR A 487 8.14 -24.43 -8.30
N LYS A 488 7.46 -25.58 -8.13
CA LYS A 488 6.56 -25.78 -6.99
C LYS A 488 7.37 -25.41 -5.76
N ARG A 489 6.81 -24.50 -4.95
CA ARG A 489 7.44 -23.96 -3.73
C ARG A 489 8.25 -25.05 -3.01
N HIS A 490 9.54 -24.82 -2.82
CA HIS A 490 10.31 -25.60 -1.86
C HIS A 490 9.71 -25.34 -0.48
N THR A 491 8.77 -26.21 -0.10
CA THR A 491 8.41 -26.37 1.30
C THR A 491 9.54 -27.23 1.84
N THR A 492 10.43 -26.64 2.63
CA THR A 492 11.51 -27.37 3.30
C THR A 492 10.86 -28.42 4.19
N ASN A 493 11.00 -29.70 3.83
CA ASN A 493 10.61 -30.80 4.70
C ASN A 493 11.54 -30.78 5.91
N VAL A 494 11.07 -30.18 7.01
CA VAL A 494 11.80 -30.17 8.28
C VAL A 494 11.81 -31.59 8.84
N HIS A 495 12.96 -32.26 8.74
CA HIS A 495 13.21 -33.45 9.55
C HIS A 495 13.37 -33.04 11.02
N VAL A 496 12.27 -33.08 11.76
CA VAL A 496 12.30 -32.99 13.22
C VAL A 496 12.92 -34.29 13.74
N LEU A 497 14.11 -34.20 14.35
CA LEU A 497 14.71 -35.31 15.10
C LEU A 497 13.69 -35.83 16.12
N GLU A 498 13.53 -37.16 16.18
CA GLU A 498 12.43 -37.83 16.89
C GLU A 498 12.28 -37.40 18.36
N GLN A 499 13.41 -37.11 19.02
CA GLN A 499 13.51 -36.57 20.38
C GLN A 499 12.88 -35.17 20.61
N TYR A 500 12.60 -34.40 19.55
CA TYR A 500 11.94 -33.09 19.61
C TYR A 500 10.49 -33.10 19.11
N GLN A 501 9.93 -34.27 18.78
CA GLN A 501 8.49 -34.37 18.59
C GLN A 501 7.79 -34.16 19.94
N THR A 502 7.07 -33.04 20.09
CA THR A 502 6.20 -32.81 21.23
C THR A 502 5.21 -33.97 21.30
N LYS A 503 5.22 -34.76 22.38
CA LYS A 503 4.19 -35.79 22.60
C LYS A 503 2.84 -35.12 22.45
N LYS A 504 2.05 -35.53 21.45
CA LYS A 504 0.68 -35.06 21.27
C LYS A 504 -0.03 -35.15 22.62
N ALA A 505 -0.74 -34.10 23.01
CA ALA A 505 -1.57 -34.15 24.20
C ALA A 505 -2.46 -35.40 24.12
N ARG A 506 -2.53 -36.18 25.20
CA ARG A 506 -3.50 -37.28 25.28
C ARG A 506 -4.89 -36.66 25.26
N ILE A 507 -5.52 -36.67 24.10
CA ILE A 507 -6.94 -36.37 23.97
C ILE A 507 -7.66 -37.58 24.56
N GLU A 508 -8.51 -37.35 25.56
CA GLU A 508 -9.34 -38.41 26.13
C GLU A 508 -10.39 -38.81 25.08
N GLU A 509 -10.40 -40.09 24.72
CA GLU A 509 -11.32 -40.66 23.75
C GLU A 509 -12.69 -40.83 24.41
N ILE A 510 -13.69 -40.08 23.92
CA ILE A 510 -15.08 -40.15 24.37
C ILE A 510 -15.72 -41.42 23.82
N ASN A 511 -15.59 -41.66 22.51
CA ASN A 511 -15.98 -42.88 21.81
C ASN A 511 -15.39 -42.92 20.37
N GLN A 512 -15.85 -43.84 19.51
CA GLN A 512 -15.41 -43.98 18.11
C GLN A 512 -16.51 -43.70 17.06
N ASP A 513 -17.54 -42.91 17.38
CA ASP A 513 -18.68 -42.63 16.50
C ASP A 513 -18.30 -41.98 15.15
N LEU A 514 -17.17 -41.26 15.09
CA LEU A 514 -16.65 -40.61 13.88
C LEU A 514 -15.49 -41.39 13.22
N LYS A 515 -15.26 -42.65 13.60
CA LYS A 515 -14.18 -43.48 13.05
C LYS A 515 -14.18 -43.48 11.52
N GLU A 516 -12.99 -43.24 10.94
CA GLU A 516 -12.74 -43.10 9.50
C GLU A 516 -13.48 -41.94 8.79
N LYS A 517 -14.30 -41.15 9.50
CA LYS A 517 -15.00 -40.00 8.91
C LYS A 517 -14.06 -38.79 8.87
N GLN A 518 -13.82 -38.27 7.67
CA GLN A 518 -13.01 -37.08 7.46
C GLN A 518 -13.87 -35.81 7.45
N ILE A 519 -13.63 -34.88 8.38
CA ILE A 519 -14.39 -33.64 8.54
C ILE A 519 -13.44 -32.44 8.39
N CYS A 520 -13.85 -31.42 7.63
CA CYS A 520 -13.06 -30.20 7.48
C CYS A 520 -13.57 -29.08 8.40
N ILE A 521 -12.70 -28.43 9.17
CA ILE A 521 -13.07 -27.25 9.98
C ILE A 521 -12.50 -25.99 9.34
N LEU A 522 -13.37 -25.04 8.98
CA LEU A 522 -12.94 -23.74 8.42
C LEU A 522 -12.61 -22.69 9.48
N ARG A 523 -13.47 -22.59 10.50
CA ARG A 523 -13.49 -21.54 11.54
C ARG A 523 -14.22 -22.07 12.77
N GLY A 524 -13.68 -21.77 13.94
CA GLY A 524 -14.41 -21.83 15.22
C GLY A 524 -15.56 -20.81 15.34
N THR A 525 -16.18 -20.76 16.51
CA THR A 525 -17.16 -19.74 16.89
C THR A 525 -16.48 -18.55 17.59
N SER A 526 -17.24 -17.60 18.12
CA SER A 526 -16.71 -16.53 18.99
C SER A 526 -16.20 -17.04 20.36
N SER A 527 -16.55 -18.26 20.76
CA SER A 527 -16.23 -18.85 22.07
C SER A 527 -15.39 -20.13 22.01
N VAL A 528 -15.29 -20.78 20.85
CA VAL A 528 -14.61 -22.08 20.66
C VAL A 528 -13.66 -21.98 19.48
N THR A 529 -12.37 -22.30 19.67
CA THR A 529 -11.36 -22.18 18.61
C THR A 529 -11.41 -23.33 17.62
N THR A 530 -10.73 -23.18 16.47
CA THR A 530 -10.54 -24.29 15.52
C THR A 530 -9.81 -25.48 16.15
N GLN A 531 -8.89 -25.26 17.09
CA GLN A 531 -8.16 -26.33 17.80
C GLN A 531 -9.07 -27.09 18.76
N ASP A 532 -9.98 -26.41 19.45
CA ASP A 532 -10.97 -27.06 20.32
C ASP A 532 -11.92 -27.96 19.51
N LEU A 533 -12.36 -27.49 18.33
CA LEU A 533 -13.18 -28.29 17.42
C LEU A 533 -12.42 -29.49 16.85
N GLN A 534 -11.11 -29.36 16.57
CA GLN A 534 -10.25 -30.48 16.17
C GLN A 534 -10.16 -31.52 17.29
N ALA A 535 -9.89 -31.08 18.53
CA ALA A 535 -9.84 -31.97 19.69
C ALA A 535 -11.17 -32.69 19.95
N ILE A 536 -12.32 -32.05 19.66
CA ILE A 536 -13.63 -32.72 19.69
C ILE A 536 -13.67 -33.85 18.65
N ILE A 537 -13.38 -33.58 17.38
CA ILE A 537 -13.39 -34.61 16.32
C ILE A 537 -12.47 -35.79 16.68
N ASP A 538 -11.25 -35.49 17.16
CA ASP A 538 -10.28 -36.49 17.58
C ASP A 538 -10.80 -37.33 18.76
N SER A 539 -11.51 -36.72 19.72
CA SER A 539 -12.13 -37.43 20.86
C SER A 539 -13.30 -38.35 20.49
N PHE A 540 -13.88 -38.19 19.29
CA PHE A 540 -14.89 -39.08 18.71
C PHE A 540 -14.29 -40.06 17.68
N GLY A 541 -12.95 -40.14 17.57
CA GLY A 541 -12.23 -41.02 16.63
C GLY A 541 -12.19 -40.55 15.17
N GLY A 542 -12.57 -39.30 14.89
CA GLY A 542 -12.65 -38.74 13.53
C GLY A 542 -11.32 -38.19 12.99
N ILE A 543 -11.30 -37.89 11.69
CA ILE A 543 -10.12 -37.34 10.99
C ILE A 543 -10.40 -35.88 10.62
N HIS A 544 -9.77 -34.93 11.30
CA HIS A 544 -9.92 -33.51 10.94
C HIS A 544 -8.97 -33.09 9.81
N VAL A 545 -9.41 -32.18 8.92
CA VAL A 545 -8.55 -31.56 7.89
C VAL A 545 -8.71 -30.05 7.76
N ALA A 546 -7.61 -29.37 7.41
CA ALA A 546 -7.55 -27.91 7.26
C ALA A 546 -8.18 -27.37 5.96
N ASN A 547 -8.34 -28.22 4.93
CA ASN A 547 -9.02 -27.89 3.68
C ASN A 547 -9.85 -29.10 3.22
N PRO A 548 -11.03 -28.90 2.60
CA PRO A 548 -11.86 -30.01 2.14
C PRO A 548 -11.25 -30.66 0.89
N GLY A 549 -11.26 -31.99 0.86
CA GLY A 549 -10.80 -32.81 -0.25
C GLY A 549 -11.81 -33.89 -0.64
N PRO A 550 -11.48 -34.79 -1.58
CA PRO A 550 -12.44 -35.76 -2.14
C PRO A 550 -13.08 -36.73 -1.13
N LYS A 551 -12.41 -36.95 0.02
CA LYS A 551 -12.89 -37.82 1.11
C LYS A 551 -13.58 -37.05 2.25
N THR A 552 -13.69 -35.72 2.17
CA THR A 552 -14.33 -34.90 3.22
C THR A 552 -15.84 -35.07 3.20
N LEU A 553 -16.40 -35.57 4.29
CA LEU A 553 -17.81 -35.91 4.45
C LEU A 553 -18.70 -34.66 4.51
N PHE A 554 -18.31 -33.68 5.31
CA PHE A 554 -18.90 -32.34 5.36
C PHE A 554 -17.91 -31.34 5.98
N VAL A 555 -18.28 -30.05 5.90
CA VAL A 555 -17.47 -28.92 6.35
C VAL A 555 -18.14 -28.24 7.54
N VAL A 556 -17.37 -27.94 8.59
CA VAL A 556 -17.86 -27.28 9.81
C VAL A 556 -17.38 -25.83 9.89
N THR A 557 -18.27 -24.91 10.24
CA THR A 557 -17.94 -23.49 10.43
C THR A 557 -18.77 -22.83 11.53
N GLY A 558 -18.13 -22.09 12.44
CA GLY A 558 -18.80 -21.18 13.37
C GLY A 558 -19.11 -19.79 12.80
N GLU A 559 -18.55 -19.44 11.63
CA GLU A 559 -18.79 -18.16 10.95
C GLU A 559 -19.26 -18.35 9.49
N PRO A 560 -20.55 -18.61 9.22
CA PRO A 560 -21.07 -18.77 7.85
C PRO A 560 -20.83 -17.57 6.93
N LYS A 561 -20.80 -16.35 7.49
CA LYS A 561 -20.65 -15.09 6.74
C LYS A 561 -19.20 -14.76 6.36
N HIS A 562 -18.20 -15.48 6.89
CA HIS A 562 -16.78 -15.27 6.63
C HIS A 562 -16.40 -15.61 5.18
N VAL A 563 -15.37 -14.97 4.63
CA VAL A 563 -15.01 -15.05 3.19
C VAL A 563 -14.71 -16.49 2.75
N LYS A 564 -13.95 -17.27 3.54
CA LYS A 564 -13.70 -18.70 3.24
C LYS A 564 -14.98 -19.54 3.24
N SER A 565 -15.86 -19.33 4.23
CA SER A 565 -17.13 -20.05 4.36
C SER A 565 -18.05 -19.75 3.18
N LYS A 566 -18.20 -18.47 2.82
CA LYS A 566 -18.89 -18.04 1.60
C LYS A 566 -18.29 -18.64 0.32
N SER A 567 -16.96 -18.78 0.25
CA SER A 567 -16.30 -19.39 -0.90
C SER A 567 -16.62 -20.90 -1.03
N ILE A 568 -16.68 -21.63 0.07
CA ILE A 568 -17.06 -23.06 0.07
C ILE A 568 -18.55 -23.22 -0.24
N ILE A 569 -19.42 -22.44 0.41
CA ILE A 569 -20.87 -22.44 0.13
C ILE A 569 -21.13 -22.14 -1.36
N LYS A 570 -20.51 -21.08 -1.91
CA LYS A 570 -20.62 -20.72 -3.34
C LYS A 570 -20.04 -21.79 -4.28
N SER A 571 -19.12 -22.64 -3.82
CA SER A 571 -18.61 -23.74 -4.65
C SER A 571 -19.64 -24.84 -4.88
N ASN A 572 -20.64 -24.97 -4.00
CA ASN A 572 -21.69 -25.99 -4.04
C ASN A 572 -21.18 -27.44 -4.15
N LYS A 573 -20.00 -27.73 -3.56
CA LYS A 573 -19.35 -29.06 -3.60
C LYS A 573 -19.43 -29.88 -2.31
N TYR A 574 -19.76 -29.25 -1.19
CA TYR A 574 -19.75 -29.88 0.12
C TYR A 574 -20.91 -29.39 0.97
N ASN A 575 -21.52 -30.30 1.73
CA ASN A 575 -22.43 -29.97 2.82
C ASN A 575 -21.69 -29.14 3.89
N VAL A 576 -22.35 -28.14 4.47
CA VAL A 576 -21.78 -27.26 5.51
C VAL A 576 -22.67 -27.26 6.76
N VAL A 577 -22.07 -27.54 7.91
CA VAL A 577 -22.72 -27.69 9.23
C VAL A 577 -22.18 -26.62 10.19
N SER A 578 -23.01 -26.15 11.13
CA SER A 578 -22.57 -25.23 12.17
C SER A 578 -21.60 -25.91 13.14
N ALA A 579 -20.63 -25.15 13.65
CA ALA A 579 -19.78 -25.58 14.76
C ALA A 579 -20.58 -25.94 16.04
N ASP A 580 -21.79 -25.41 16.18
CA ASP A 580 -22.70 -25.70 17.30
C ASP A 580 -23.05 -27.20 17.40
N TRP A 581 -23.06 -27.93 16.26
CA TRP A 581 -23.31 -29.37 16.24
C TRP A 581 -22.18 -30.16 16.94
N LEU A 582 -20.90 -29.87 16.64
CA LEU A 582 -19.77 -30.50 17.33
C LEU A 582 -19.78 -30.18 18.84
N ILE A 583 -20.16 -28.96 19.20
CA ILE A 583 -20.29 -28.54 20.59
C ILE A 583 -21.42 -29.34 21.28
N ALA A 584 -22.55 -29.54 20.61
CA ALA A 584 -23.65 -30.37 21.11
C ALA A 584 -23.25 -31.85 21.27
N CYS A 585 -22.56 -32.45 20.28
CA CYS A 585 -22.01 -33.81 20.39
C CYS A 585 -21.11 -33.95 21.63
N LYS A 586 -20.19 -33.00 21.86
CA LYS A 586 -19.32 -32.98 23.05
C LYS A 586 -20.13 -32.91 24.34
N HIS A 587 -21.15 -32.05 24.41
CA HIS A 587 -22.01 -31.93 25.60
C HIS A 587 -22.86 -33.18 25.88
N MET A 588 -23.23 -33.94 24.84
CA MET A 588 -24.04 -35.16 24.98
C MET A 588 -23.21 -36.45 25.08
N GLY A 589 -21.88 -36.38 24.92
CA GLY A 589 -20.98 -37.54 24.99
C GLY A 589 -21.16 -38.56 23.84
N LYS A 590 -21.89 -38.19 22.78
CA LYS A 590 -22.15 -39.04 21.61
C LYS A 590 -22.42 -38.18 20.38
N VAL A 591 -22.22 -38.74 19.19
CA VAL A 591 -22.66 -38.10 17.94
C VAL A 591 -24.19 -38.12 17.87
N ILE A 592 -24.77 -36.99 17.48
CA ILE A 592 -26.23 -36.82 17.31
C ILE A 592 -26.59 -36.60 15.84
N PRO A 593 -27.81 -37.00 15.41
CA PRO A 593 -28.31 -36.70 14.07
C PRO A 593 -28.16 -35.21 13.74
N ILE A 594 -27.65 -34.91 12.54
CA ILE A 594 -27.63 -33.55 12.02
C ILE A 594 -29.06 -33.20 11.62
N THR A 595 -29.58 -32.04 12.03
CA THR A 595 -30.91 -31.57 11.59
C THR A 595 -30.80 -30.31 10.74
N LYS A 596 -31.90 -29.93 10.07
CA LYS A 596 -32.00 -28.70 9.28
C LYS A 596 -31.69 -27.42 10.07
N LYS A 597 -31.70 -27.47 11.40
CA LYS A 597 -31.36 -26.33 12.28
C LYS A 597 -29.85 -26.09 12.37
N GLU A 598 -29.05 -27.15 12.34
CA GLU A 598 -27.58 -27.07 12.43
C GLU A 598 -26.91 -26.98 11.05
N THR A 599 -27.66 -27.24 9.96
CA THR A 599 -27.12 -27.18 8.60
C THR A 599 -27.09 -25.76 8.05
N VAL A 600 -25.92 -25.33 7.58
CA VAL A 600 -25.64 -24.01 6.99
C VAL A 600 -25.81 -24.01 5.47
N HIS A 601 -25.48 -25.13 4.81
CA HIS A 601 -25.64 -25.33 3.36
C HIS A 601 -25.77 -26.81 3.03
N VAL A 602 -26.72 -27.16 2.17
CA VAL A 602 -26.96 -28.53 1.69
C VAL A 602 -26.60 -28.62 0.21
N VAL A 603 -25.84 -29.65 -0.15
CA VAL A 603 -25.57 -30.07 -1.53
C VAL A 603 -26.30 -31.38 -1.83
N ASP A 604 -26.38 -32.27 -0.85
CA ASP A 604 -27.13 -33.52 -0.89
C ASP A 604 -27.77 -33.82 0.47
N ASP A 605 -28.94 -34.46 0.45
CA ASP A 605 -29.67 -34.85 1.68
C ASP A 605 -29.04 -36.07 2.39
N SER A 606 -27.97 -36.66 1.83
CA SER A 606 -27.28 -37.81 2.45
C SER A 606 -26.77 -37.47 3.86
N LEU A 607 -26.45 -36.19 4.09
CA LEU A 607 -26.07 -35.62 5.38
C LEU A 607 -27.01 -36.02 6.54
N TYR A 608 -28.32 -36.08 6.28
CA TYR A 608 -29.33 -36.37 7.31
C TYR A 608 -29.40 -37.87 7.64
N SER A 609 -29.02 -38.73 6.70
CA SER A 609 -28.98 -40.19 6.86
C SER A 609 -27.69 -40.71 7.54
N LEU A 610 -26.69 -39.86 7.78
CA LEU A 610 -25.36 -40.28 8.26
C LEU A 610 -25.34 -40.85 9.69
N PHE A 611 -26.31 -40.48 10.54
CA PHE A 611 -26.25 -40.71 11.99
C PHE A 611 -27.61 -41.09 12.63
N GLY A 612 -28.55 -41.68 11.89
CA GLY A 612 -29.81 -42.16 12.46
C GLY A 612 -30.66 -43.03 11.52
N ASP A 613 -31.33 -44.04 12.09
CA ASP A 613 -32.33 -44.88 11.42
C ASP A 613 -33.70 -44.18 11.33
N ASP A 614 -34.39 -44.35 10.19
CA ASP A 614 -35.76 -43.88 9.99
C ASP A 614 -36.79 -44.65 10.82
N LYS A 615 -37.61 -43.93 11.60
CA LYS A 615 -39.05 -44.18 11.87
C LYS A 615 -39.59 -43.33 13.04
N VAL A 616 -40.33 -42.26 12.75
CA VAL A 616 -41.62 -41.94 13.40
C VAL A 616 -42.55 -41.33 12.36
N SER A 617 -43.82 -41.75 12.36
CA SER A 617 -44.84 -41.48 11.36
C SER A 617 -45.43 -40.07 11.38
N GLU A 618 -45.82 -39.59 10.20
CA GLU A 618 -46.90 -38.61 10.06
C GLU A 618 -48.24 -39.22 10.52
N ASN A 619 -49.00 -38.54 11.40
CA ASN A 619 -50.44 -38.33 11.16
C ASN A 619 -51.15 -37.37 12.14
N SER A 620 -52.03 -36.55 11.54
CA SER A 620 -53.32 -36.02 12.02
C SER A 620 -53.48 -35.16 13.30
N ILE A 621 -53.67 -33.85 13.07
CA ILE A 621 -54.75 -32.93 13.54
C ILE A 621 -55.39 -33.06 14.94
N MET A 622 -55.23 -32.04 15.81
CA MET A 622 -56.28 -31.04 16.21
C MET A 622 -55.91 -30.23 17.49
N LEU A 623 -56.56 -29.05 17.61
CA LEU A 623 -56.64 -28.06 18.71
C LEU A 623 -56.06 -28.44 20.10
N SER A 624 -55.39 -27.53 20.83
CA SER A 624 -56.10 -26.39 21.46
C SER A 624 -55.24 -25.19 21.91
N ASN A 625 -55.94 -24.06 22.12
CA ASN A 625 -55.46 -22.69 22.38
C ASN A 625 -54.48 -22.47 23.56
N SER A 626 -53.53 -21.55 23.37
CA SER A 626 -53.40 -20.36 24.24
C SER A 626 -52.63 -19.22 23.54
N THR A 627 -53.22 -18.02 23.56
CA THR A 627 -52.74 -16.73 22.99
C THR A 627 -51.54 -16.15 23.77
N ALA A 628 -50.75 -15.16 23.33
CA ALA A 628 -50.82 -14.18 22.21
C ALA A 628 -49.35 -13.78 21.81
N TYR A 629 -49.00 -12.90 20.87
CA TYR A 629 -49.69 -11.95 19.95
C TYR A 629 -48.97 -11.98 18.57
N THR A 630 -49.43 -11.20 17.58
CA THR A 630 -48.71 -10.99 16.30
C THR A 630 -48.51 -9.51 15.95
N VAL A 631 -47.46 -9.23 15.15
CA VAL A 631 -46.99 -7.88 14.77
C VAL A 631 -48.08 -7.00 14.10
N ALA A 632 -49.11 -7.61 13.50
CA ALA A 632 -50.23 -6.88 12.91
C ALA A 632 -51.04 -6.04 13.93
N SER A 633 -51.12 -6.46 15.20
CA SER A 633 -51.86 -5.72 16.24
C SER A 633 -51.15 -4.43 16.67
N VAL A 634 -49.83 -4.34 16.48
CA VAL A 634 -49.04 -3.13 16.77
C VAL A 634 -49.13 -2.11 15.64
N SER A 635 -49.19 -2.56 14.38
CA SER A 635 -49.28 -1.66 13.21
C SER A 635 -50.57 -0.83 13.22
N ALA A 636 -51.72 -1.45 13.51
CA ALA A 636 -53.02 -0.78 13.51
C ALA A 636 -53.21 0.26 14.64
N LEU A 637 -52.32 0.27 15.63
CA LEU A 637 -52.37 1.19 16.78
C LEU A 637 -51.57 2.48 16.52
N LEU A 638 -50.60 2.45 15.61
CA LEU A 638 -49.78 3.61 15.24
C LEU A 638 -50.47 4.55 14.23
N ASP A 639 -51.32 4.01 13.35
CA ASP A 639 -52.03 4.79 12.31
C ASP A 639 -53.10 5.77 12.84
N LYS A 640 -53.42 5.74 14.14
CA LYS A 640 -54.43 6.61 14.77
C LYS A 640 -53.89 7.89 15.42
N ILE A 641 -52.57 8.12 15.45
CA ILE A 641 -51.99 9.33 16.05
C ILE A 641 -51.54 10.32 14.95
N LYS A 642 -52.42 11.27 14.62
CA LYS A 642 -52.06 12.47 13.83
C LYS A 642 -51.66 13.63 14.74
N VAL A 643 -50.47 14.20 14.51
CA VAL A 643 -50.13 15.57 14.94
C VAL A 643 -49.53 16.34 13.74
N PRO A 644 -49.96 17.57 13.41
CA PRO A 644 -49.57 18.21 12.15
C PRO A 644 -48.28 19.05 12.21
N LYS A 645 -47.41 18.83 11.22
CA LYS A 645 -46.48 19.77 10.54
C LYS A 645 -45.62 20.76 11.37
N ARG A 646 -44.31 20.55 11.28
CA ARG A 646 -43.35 21.59 10.84
C ARG A 646 -42.49 21.03 9.69
N LYS A 647 -42.17 21.85 8.68
CA LYS A 647 -41.54 21.41 7.43
C LYS A 647 -40.11 20.90 7.67
N LYS A 648 -39.78 19.72 7.13
CA LYS A 648 -38.41 19.22 6.93
C LYS A 648 -38.04 19.27 5.42
N PRO A 649 -36.74 19.15 5.06
CA PRO A 649 -36.29 19.25 3.67
C PRO A 649 -36.79 18.09 2.78
N LEU A 650 -36.55 18.18 1.46
CA LEU A 650 -37.00 17.15 0.51
C LEU A 650 -36.43 15.78 0.86
N ALA A 651 -37.22 14.73 0.67
CA ALA A 651 -36.81 13.34 0.90
C ALA A 651 -35.54 12.92 0.12
N ALA A 652 -35.26 13.58 -1.02
CA ALA A 652 -34.02 13.42 -1.76
C ALA A 652 -32.77 13.83 -0.96
N GLU A 653 -32.86 14.89 -0.14
CA GLU A 653 -31.75 15.37 0.70
C GLU A 653 -31.52 14.45 1.90
N GLU A 654 -32.59 13.89 2.50
CA GLU A 654 -32.48 12.94 3.60
C GLU A 654 -31.99 11.55 3.11
N ALA A 655 -32.31 11.17 1.86
CA ALA A 655 -31.72 10.01 1.17
C ALA A 655 -30.24 10.23 0.84
N LEU A 656 -29.87 11.37 0.25
CA LEU A 656 -28.48 11.73 -0.05
C LEU A 656 -27.63 11.81 1.22
N ARG A 657 -28.19 12.36 2.31
CA ARG A 657 -27.57 12.39 3.64
C ARG A 657 -27.37 10.99 4.22
N LYS A 658 -28.35 10.09 4.12
CA LYS A 658 -28.16 8.67 4.49
C LYS A 658 -27.07 8.00 3.66
N GLN A 659 -26.95 8.32 2.38
CA GLN A 659 -25.96 7.74 1.47
C GLN A 659 -24.53 8.28 1.69
N LEU A 660 -24.40 9.55 2.11
CA LEU A 660 -23.11 10.20 2.39
C LEU A 660 -22.53 9.89 3.78
N PHE A 661 -23.36 9.51 4.76
CA PHE A 661 -22.96 9.25 6.15
C PHE A 661 -23.21 7.80 6.59
N MET A 662 -22.81 6.83 5.75
CA MET A 662 -22.88 5.38 6.02
C MET A 662 -21.81 4.90 7.02
N ASP A 663 -21.77 5.48 8.22
CA ASP A 663 -20.90 5.03 9.31
C ASP A 663 -21.63 5.27 10.66
N ASP A 664 -21.99 4.18 11.34
CA ASP A 664 -22.69 4.19 12.64
C ASP A 664 -21.95 5.02 13.70
N LYS A 665 -20.64 5.24 13.51
CA LYS A 665 -19.84 6.08 14.38
C LYS A 665 -20.39 7.52 14.52
N PHE A 666 -21.08 8.08 13.52
CA PHE A 666 -21.58 9.48 13.56
C PHE A 666 -23.04 9.67 14.02
N ASN A 667 -23.77 8.61 14.37
CA ASN A 667 -25.15 8.72 14.90
C ASN A 667 -25.30 8.12 16.31
N ARG A 668 -24.20 7.92 17.04
CA ARG A 668 -24.14 7.18 18.31
C ARG A 668 -24.99 7.76 19.45
N PHE A 669 -25.37 9.04 19.36
CA PHE A 669 -26.25 9.73 20.31
C PHE A 669 -27.58 10.19 19.68
N TYR A 670 -27.94 9.67 18.50
CA TYR A 670 -29.19 10.04 17.82
C TYR A 670 -30.42 9.75 18.70
N GLY A 671 -31.31 10.74 18.85
CA GLY A 671 -32.49 10.67 19.71
C GLY A 671 -32.21 10.84 21.21
N GLN A 672 -30.96 11.08 21.61
CA GLN A 672 -30.60 11.42 22.99
C GLN A 672 -30.43 12.94 23.13
N THR A 673 -31.07 13.51 24.14
CA THR A 673 -30.92 14.94 24.47
C THR A 673 -29.97 15.10 25.65
N PHE A 674 -28.93 15.91 25.49
CA PHE A 674 -27.92 16.21 26.49
C PHE A 674 -28.08 17.64 27.03
N TYR A 675 -27.84 17.82 28.33
CA TYR A 675 -27.70 19.12 28.97
C TYR A 675 -26.28 19.27 29.52
N LEU A 676 -25.66 20.43 29.34
CA LEU A 676 -24.30 20.69 29.79
C LEU A 676 -24.32 21.47 31.11
N HIS A 677 -23.78 20.88 32.17
CA HIS A 677 -23.83 21.48 33.49
C HIS A 677 -23.06 22.81 33.55
N GLU A 678 -23.54 23.73 34.38
CA GLU A 678 -23.01 25.09 34.45
C GLU A 678 -21.54 25.13 34.89
N ASN A 679 -21.12 24.17 35.72
CA ASN A 679 -19.75 24.01 36.22
C ASN A 679 -18.72 23.58 35.15
N LEU A 680 -19.13 23.25 33.93
CA LEU A 680 -18.18 23.04 32.81
C LEU A 680 -17.58 24.40 32.38
N THR A 681 -16.26 24.43 32.19
CA THR A 681 -15.58 25.62 31.65
C THR A 681 -16.07 25.96 30.24
N LYS A 682 -15.89 27.21 29.79
CA LYS A 682 -16.31 27.66 28.45
C LYS A 682 -15.74 26.77 27.33
N ILE A 683 -14.49 26.33 27.46
CA ILE A 683 -13.81 25.42 26.52
C ILE A 683 -14.45 24.02 26.57
N GLN A 684 -14.65 23.45 27.75
CA GLN A 684 -15.30 22.15 27.93
C GLN A 684 -16.74 22.12 27.39
N LYS A 685 -17.50 23.21 27.59
CA LYS A 685 -18.85 23.34 27.00
C LYS A 685 -18.76 23.31 25.48
N ILE A 686 -17.92 24.16 24.86
CA ILE A 686 -17.76 24.19 23.39
C ILE A 686 -17.34 22.81 22.86
N TYR A 687 -16.35 22.17 23.49
CA TYR A 687 -15.89 20.84 23.12
C TYR A 687 -17.02 19.80 23.16
N ALA A 688 -17.73 19.68 24.30
CA ALA A 688 -18.85 18.75 24.44
C ALA A 688 -20.01 19.07 23.47
N GLN A 689 -20.32 20.35 23.21
CA GLN A 689 -21.36 20.74 22.24
C GLN A 689 -21.04 20.26 20.83
N ILE A 690 -19.79 20.46 20.39
CA ILE A 690 -19.32 20.03 19.06
C ILE A 690 -19.37 18.51 18.97
N LEU A 691 -18.80 17.83 19.96
CA LEU A 691 -18.76 16.37 20.04
C LEU A 691 -20.16 15.76 19.96
N LEU A 692 -21.08 16.21 20.81
CA LEU A 692 -22.45 15.69 20.87
C LEU A 692 -23.22 15.92 19.56
N ARG A 693 -23.12 17.13 18.98
CA ARG A 693 -23.76 17.44 17.69
C ARG A 693 -23.17 16.66 16.52
N MET A 694 -21.85 16.44 16.51
CA MET A 694 -21.17 15.62 15.49
C MET A 694 -21.62 14.16 15.51
N HIS A 695 -22.08 13.67 16.66
CA HIS A 695 -22.53 12.29 16.87
C HIS A 695 -24.06 12.15 16.99
N GLY A 696 -24.80 13.17 16.55
CA GLY A 696 -26.26 13.13 16.36
C GLY A 696 -27.11 13.49 17.57
N ALA A 697 -26.52 13.94 18.69
CA ALA A 697 -27.27 14.29 19.90
C ALA A 697 -27.94 15.67 19.82
N ASP A 698 -29.12 15.77 20.44
CA ASP A 698 -29.78 17.03 20.70
C ASP A 698 -29.20 17.71 21.96
N LEU A 699 -29.21 19.04 21.98
CA LEU A 699 -28.73 19.83 23.13
C LEU A 699 -29.86 20.67 23.70
N SER A 700 -30.17 20.46 24.98
CA SER A 700 -31.10 21.31 25.72
C SER A 700 -30.36 22.42 26.46
N THR A 701 -30.92 23.62 26.45
CA THR A 701 -30.45 24.75 27.26
C THR A 701 -30.96 24.71 28.71
N ASN A 702 -31.99 23.90 29.00
CA ASN A 702 -32.68 23.86 30.28
C ASN A 702 -32.75 22.41 30.82
N LYS A 703 -32.67 22.22 32.14
CA LYS A 703 -32.94 20.93 32.80
C LYS A 703 -34.44 20.58 32.70
N SER A 704 -34.85 19.95 31.60
CA SER A 704 -36.24 19.53 31.34
C SER A 704 -36.38 18.00 31.33
N SER A 705 -37.60 17.48 31.47
CA SER A 705 -37.88 16.03 31.45
C SER A 705 -37.52 15.32 30.13
N ALA A 706 -37.22 16.06 29.06
CA ALA A 706 -36.73 15.54 27.79
C ALA A 706 -35.20 15.27 27.79
N VAL A 707 -34.46 15.80 28.77
CA VAL A 707 -33.01 15.55 28.90
C VAL A 707 -32.78 14.12 29.35
N THR A 708 -32.01 13.37 28.55
CA THR A 708 -31.62 11.99 28.83
C THR A 708 -30.31 11.90 29.62
N HIS A 709 -29.38 12.82 29.34
CA HIS A 709 -28.02 12.81 29.89
C HIS A 709 -27.61 14.22 30.35
N ILE A 710 -26.89 14.31 31.48
CA ILE A 710 -26.26 15.54 31.97
C ILE A 710 -24.75 15.36 31.92
N VAL A 711 -24.06 16.25 31.21
CA VAL A 711 -22.59 16.28 31.16
C VAL A 711 -22.05 17.16 32.28
N VAL A 712 -21.21 16.59 33.14
CA VAL A 712 -20.54 17.26 34.26
C VAL A 712 -19.00 17.24 34.08
N PRO A 713 -18.24 18.11 34.78
CA PRO A 713 -16.77 18.10 34.69
C PRO A 713 -16.12 16.80 35.17
N ASP A 714 -16.68 16.15 36.20
CA ASP A 714 -16.17 14.92 36.82
C ASP A 714 -17.34 14.15 37.45
N ARG A 715 -17.68 12.97 36.92
CA ARG A 715 -18.84 12.20 37.39
C ARG A 715 -18.64 11.54 38.77
N LYS A 716 -17.45 11.63 39.36
CA LYS A 716 -17.16 11.12 40.72
C LYS A 716 -17.54 12.10 41.83
N LYS A 717 -17.88 13.35 41.49
CA LYS A 717 -18.33 14.37 42.46
C LYS A 717 -19.85 14.37 42.58
N ALA A 718 -20.34 14.61 43.79
CA ALA A 718 -21.75 14.91 44.00
C ALA A 718 -22.09 16.30 43.45
N TYR A 719 -23.25 16.43 42.81
CA TYR A 719 -23.80 17.71 42.35
C TYR A 719 -25.24 17.80 42.81
N ASP A 720 -25.57 18.87 43.53
CA ASP A 720 -26.93 19.12 44.00
C ASP A 720 -27.88 19.44 42.83
N ASN A 721 -29.16 19.14 43.01
CA ASN A 721 -30.22 19.39 42.02
C ASN A 721 -30.01 18.69 40.65
N LEU A 722 -29.62 17.40 40.69
CA LEU A 722 -29.75 16.47 39.56
C LEU A 722 -31.05 15.66 39.67
N LEU A 723 -31.83 15.59 38.59
CA LEU A 723 -33.08 14.83 38.54
C LEU A 723 -32.80 13.32 38.47
N LYS A 724 -33.34 12.54 39.41
CA LYS A 724 -33.09 11.09 39.60
C LYS A 724 -33.32 10.17 38.37
N LYS A 725 -33.88 10.67 37.27
CA LYS A 725 -34.12 9.90 36.02
C LYS A 725 -33.09 10.15 34.90
N MET A 726 -32.09 11.01 35.12
CA MET A 726 -31.11 11.39 34.09
C MET A 726 -29.76 10.74 34.31
N ALA A 727 -29.12 10.25 33.24
CA ALA A 727 -27.78 9.68 33.31
C ALA A 727 -26.72 10.79 33.44
N THR A 728 -25.86 10.71 34.45
CA THR A 728 -24.78 11.69 34.66
C THR A 728 -23.48 11.16 34.06
N VAL A 729 -22.88 11.93 33.14
CA VAL A 729 -21.69 11.54 32.37
C VAL A 729 -20.63 12.63 32.40
N ASP A 730 -19.37 12.29 32.22
CA ASP A 730 -18.26 13.25 32.07
C ASP A 730 -17.70 13.24 30.64
N ILE A 731 -16.75 14.14 30.36
CA ILE A 731 -16.13 14.24 29.03
C ILE A 731 -15.37 12.95 28.68
N CYS A 732 -14.68 12.34 29.63
CA CYS A 732 -13.99 11.07 29.40
C CYS A 732 -14.96 9.93 29.06
N TRP A 733 -16.16 9.91 29.64
CA TRP A 733 -17.21 8.97 29.23
C TRP A 733 -17.67 9.22 27.79
N LEU A 734 -17.82 10.47 27.36
CA LEU A 734 -18.15 10.79 25.97
C LEU A 734 -17.04 10.35 25.01
N GLU A 735 -15.77 10.62 25.34
CA GLU A 735 -14.61 10.22 24.53
C GLU A 735 -14.47 8.69 24.42
N ASN A 736 -14.60 7.98 25.53
CA ASN A 736 -14.58 6.51 25.56
C ASN A 736 -15.77 5.91 24.80
N THR A 737 -16.97 6.50 24.93
CA THR A 737 -18.19 6.02 24.25
C THR A 737 -18.14 6.23 22.75
N LEU A 738 -17.26 7.11 22.25
CA LEU A 738 -17.04 7.39 20.83
C LEU A 738 -15.77 6.74 20.24
N ASP A 739 -15.06 5.94 21.03
CA ASP A 739 -13.78 5.33 20.68
C ASP A 739 -12.77 6.40 20.17
N LEU A 740 -12.59 7.46 20.97
CA LEU A 740 -11.72 8.62 20.67
C LEU A 740 -10.41 8.67 21.50
N LEU A 741 -10.28 7.81 22.52
CA LEU A 741 -9.08 7.60 23.34
C LEU A 741 -8.62 6.14 23.26
#